data_AF-A0A8K0J5C3-F1
#
_entry.id   AF-A0A8K0J5C3-F1
#
_cell.length_a   1.000
_cell.length_b   1.000
_cell.length_c   1.000
_cell.angle_alpha   90.00
_cell.angle_beta   90.00
_cell.angle_gamma   90.00
#
_symmetry.space_group_name_H-M   'P 1'
#
loop_
_entity.id
_entity.type
_entity.pdbx_description
1 polymer ?
#
loop_
_entity_poly.entity_id
_entity_poly.type
_entity_poly.pdbx_seq_one_letter_code
_entity_poly.pdbx_strand_id
1 'polypeptide(L)'
;MTPTKLNVLVYTGTGTTSASVRQCLDSLRRLLAPNYAVIPVSESVLVREPWAPTCALLVIPGGADLGYCRVLNGEGNRRIVEFVRRGGAYLGFCAGAYYGSARCEFEVGNPPLEVVGSRELAFFPGTCRGGAFAGFEYHGEKGARAAVLRVDRAALEGAAEGQLAETFACYYNGGGVFVDAAAVTGSKVDVLASYQDRLDVDGGRGKAALVLCHVGDGMAMLSGPHPEFSPANLPPQPGIPHYADLIRTLQQDDEARLCFLRACLRKLGLELSTEKSASLPRLSSIHLSAVDASLVSELLCSWARVIDKKNNHEYIRGEGDTFRIHSDQDGLAVRDMDSLRALSVHQDHHHGDDDAAALDDAAGIIDYGTVTKIIVAHENGLPTTDMTPRFNHELYYSSLARFRKIEEGAETWGNVLMYGDVVTSTNSLLEKNPKLIAGLPTGFTFSASTQVAGRGRGSNVWLAPPGGLMFSTIINHPAHLAVSRPVVFLQYIAAIAIVEAIQSYDAGYENLPVKLKWPNDIYALDPTKPASSKSYVKIGGILSQCGYADGAYQVVLGIGINATNPRPTTSLSDLLPAHATALASTLRLETLLARILTRLESLYARFRREGFTEGLERRYYRHWLHTGQAVSLEAEGGVRARVLGITRDWGMLRVEEMDRDGRATGRMWTLQSDENSFDFWRGLVRRKM
;
A
#
# COMPACT_ATOMS: atom_id res chain seq x y z
N MET A 1 13.80 13.90 21.19
CA MET A 1 12.61 13.01 21.11
C MET A 1 12.96 11.88 20.17
N THR A 2 12.93 10.64 20.65
CA THR A 2 13.03 9.43 19.80
C THR A 2 11.83 9.41 18.85
N PRO A 3 12.02 9.14 17.54
CA PRO A 3 10.90 9.05 16.61
C PRO A 3 9.95 7.94 17.07
N THR A 4 8.66 8.25 17.16
CA THR A 4 7.60 7.27 17.44
C THR A 4 7.63 6.23 16.31
N LYS A 5 7.91 4.96 16.65
CA LYS A 5 7.88 3.84 15.71
C LYS A 5 6.41 3.49 15.45
N LEU A 6 5.86 3.93 14.32
CA LEU A 6 4.42 3.79 14.00
C LEU A 6 4.12 2.70 12.98
N ASN A 7 5.13 2.06 12.37
CA ASN A 7 4.92 1.18 11.23
C ASN A 7 5.27 -0.28 11.54
N VAL A 8 4.39 -1.19 11.12
CA VAL A 8 4.69 -2.62 10.99
C VAL A 8 4.74 -2.97 9.52
N LEU A 9 5.90 -3.41 9.05
CA LEU A 9 6.13 -3.69 7.63
C LEU A 9 5.96 -5.17 7.37
N VAL A 10 5.10 -5.54 6.43
CA VAL A 10 4.89 -6.93 6.01
C VAL A 10 5.47 -7.08 4.61
N TYR A 11 6.49 -7.94 4.46
CA TYR A 11 7.08 -8.21 3.16
C TYR A 11 6.10 -8.97 2.26
N THR A 12 5.91 -8.49 1.02
CA THR A 12 5.01 -9.09 0.02
C THR A 12 5.71 -9.38 -1.31
N GLY A 13 7.05 -9.33 -1.31
CA GLY A 13 7.86 -9.48 -2.53
C GLY A 13 8.15 -10.94 -2.89
N THR A 14 9.17 -11.10 -3.73
CA THR A 14 9.67 -12.40 -4.20
C THR A 14 9.86 -13.38 -3.04
N GLY A 15 9.26 -14.57 -3.15
CA GLY A 15 9.35 -15.66 -2.16
C GLY A 15 8.12 -15.82 -1.26
N THR A 16 7.21 -14.85 -1.19
CA THR A 16 5.98 -15.01 -0.38
C THR A 16 4.87 -15.75 -1.12
N THR A 17 3.94 -16.37 -0.38
CA THR A 17 2.65 -16.83 -0.93
C THR A 17 1.55 -15.81 -0.64
N SER A 18 0.62 -15.65 -1.58
CA SER A 18 -0.52 -14.72 -1.42
C SER A 18 -1.39 -15.06 -0.21
N ALA A 19 -1.54 -16.35 0.13
CA ALA A 19 -2.31 -16.78 1.30
C ALA A 19 -1.65 -16.33 2.61
N SER A 20 -0.35 -16.58 2.78
CA SER A 20 0.39 -16.15 3.98
C SER A 20 0.43 -14.63 4.11
N VAL A 21 0.62 -13.89 3.01
CA VAL A 21 0.58 -12.42 3.04
C VAL A 21 -0.78 -11.90 3.49
N ARG A 22 -1.87 -12.43 2.94
CA ARG A 22 -3.23 -12.01 3.32
C ARG A 22 -3.52 -12.27 4.80
N GLN A 23 -3.26 -13.50 5.27
CA GLN A 23 -3.46 -13.89 6.67
C GLN A 23 -2.61 -13.02 7.62
N CYS A 24 -1.36 -12.77 7.25
CA CYS A 24 -0.45 -11.93 8.03
C CYS A 24 -0.94 -10.48 8.11
N LEU A 25 -1.30 -9.87 6.98
CA LEU A 25 -1.84 -8.50 6.95
C LEU A 25 -3.13 -8.38 7.75
N ASP A 26 -4.05 -9.35 7.59
CA ASP A 26 -5.33 -9.40 8.29
C ASP A 26 -5.15 -9.46 9.81
N SER A 27 -4.45 -10.49 10.29
CA SER A 27 -4.17 -10.69 11.72
C SER A 27 -3.44 -9.51 12.34
N LEU A 28 -2.41 -8.98 11.68
CA LEU A 28 -1.65 -7.85 12.24
C LEU A 28 -2.45 -6.55 12.25
N ARG A 29 -3.23 -6.26 11.20
CA ARG A 29 -4.11 -5.06 11.18
C ARG A 29 -5.12 -5.12 12.31
N ARG A 30 -5.73 -6.28 12.52
CA ARG A 30 -6.69 -6.51 13.61
C ARG A 30 -6.06 -6.35 14.99
N LEU A 31 -4.83 -6.83 15.20
CA LEU A 31 -4.20 -6.81 16.52
C LEU A 31 -3.51 -5.48 16.86
N LEU A 32 -3.07 -4.73 15.86
CA LEU A 32 -2.20 -3.56 16.03
C LEU A 32 -2.86 -2.22 15.74
N ALA A 33 -4.03 -2.19 15.08
CA ALA A 33 -4.79 -0.96 14.92
C ALA A 33 -5.41 -0.51 16.26
N PRO A 34 -5.47 0.80 16.57
CA PRO A 34 -4.97 1.94 15.77
C PRO A 34 -3.49 2.29 16.02
N ASN A 35 -2.82 1.59 16.93
CA ASN A 35 -1.48 1.95 17.43
C ASN A 35 -0.38 1.90 16.36
N TYR A 36 -0.50 1.00 15.38
CA TYR A 36 0.45 0.88 14.28
C TYR A 36 -0.23 0.81 12.90
N ALA A 37 0.43 1.39 11.90
CA ALA A 37 0.10 1.17 10.49
C ALA A 37 0.76 -0.11 9.98
N VAL A 38 -0.04 -1.09 9.54
CA VAL A 38 0.44 -2.34 8.94
C VAL A 38 0.52 -2.21 7.43
N ILE A 39 1.75 -2.17 6.92
CA ILE A 39 2.10 -1.68 5.58
C ILE A 39 2.76 -2.82 4.78
N PRO A 40 2.21 -3.20 3.61
CA PRO A 40 2.89 -4.14 2.71
C PRO A 40 4.10 -3.49 2.05
N VAL A 41 5.23 -4.18 1.97
CA VAL A 41 6.47 -3.68 1.35
C VAL A 41 7.12 -4.70 0.43
N SER A 42 7.76 -4.22 -0.65
CA SER A 42 8.54 -5.05 -1.58
C SER A 42 10.03 -5.07 -1.22
N GLU A 43 10.79 -5.93 -1.88
CA GLU A 43 12.25 -5.99 -1.79
C GLU A 43 12.92 -4.65 -2.14
N SER A 44 12.34 -3.90 -3.08
CA SER A 44 12.85 -2.58 -3.45
C SER A 44 12.79 -1.60 -2.29
N VAL A 45 11.71 -1.63 -1.51
CA VAL A 45 11.56 -0.78 -0.33
C VAL A 45 12.60 -1.16 0.72
N LEU A 46 12.75 -2.46 1.01
CA LEU A 46 13.69 -2.93 2.02
C LEU A 46 15.15 -2.62 1.68
N VAL A 47 15.51 -2.65 0.39
CA VAL A 47 16.88 -2.41 -0.08
C VAL A 47 17.17 -0.91 -0.28
N ARG A 48 16.21 -0.14 -0.82
CA ARG A 48 16.50 1.20 -1.35
C ARG A 48 15.95 2.34 -0.50
N GLU A 49 14.84 2.13 0.22
CA GLU A 49 14.13 3.19 0.93
C GLU A 49 14.50 3.25 2.42
N PRO A 50 14.46 4.42 3.07
CA PRO A 50 14.82 4.60 4.48
C PRO A 50 13.69 4.16 5.44
N TRP A 51 13.45 2.85 5.56
CA TRP A 51 12.33 2.28 6.34
C TRP A 51 12.61 2.09 7.84
N ALA A 52 13.83 1.69 8.20
CA ALA A 52 14.19 1.24 9.56
C ALA A 52 13.88 2.24 10.71
N PRO A 53 14.06 3.58 10.56
CA PRO A 53 13.86 4.53 11.66
C PRO A 53 12.44 4.61 12.23
N THR A 54 11.43 4.15 11.49
CA THR A 54 10.01 4.22 11.90
C THR A 54 9.33 2.86 11.99
N CYS A 55 10.08 1.80 11.66
CA CYS A 55 9.63 0.44 11.73
C CYS A 55 9.68 -0.04 13.18
N ALA A 56 8.54 -0.47 13.72
CA ALA A 56 8.46 -1.17 14.99
C ALA A 56 8.78 -2.66 14.78
N LEU A 57 8.17 -3.26 13.75
CA LEU A 57 8.27 -4.69 13.45
C LEU A 57 8.39 -4.90 11.93
N LEU A 58 9.37 -5.70 11.50
CA LEU A 58 9.46 -6.24 10.15
C LEU A 58 8.99 -7.71 10.16
N VAL A 59 8.01 -8.03 9.31
CA VAL A 59 7.44 -9.36 9.20
C VAL A 59 7.76 -9.97 7.84
N ILE A 60 8.33 -11.17 7.83
CA ILE A 60 8.54 -11.99 6.62
C ILE A 60 7.57 -13.19 6.70
N PRO A 61 6.48 -13.19 5.89
CA PRO A 61 5.49 -14.28 5.88
C PRO A 61 6.04 -15.59 5.32
N GLY A 62 5.18 -16.63 5.32
CA GLY A 62 5.47 -17.92 4.68
C GLY A 62 5.58 -17.88 3.15
N GLY A 63 6.14 -18.95 2.59
CA GLY A 63 6.36 -19.14 1.15
C GLY A 63 7.57 -20.01 0.81
N ALA A 64 8.47 -19.51 -0.04
CA ALA A 64 9.70 -20.17 -0.46
C ALA A 64 10.92 -19.29 -0.14
N ASP A 65 11.75 -19.75 0.80
CA ASP A 65 12.82 -18.96 1.42
C ASP A 65 13.96 -18.55 0.47
N LEU A 66 14.27 -19.38 -0.54
CA LEU A 66 15.22 -19.05 -1.60
C LEU A 66 14.80 -17.83 -2.41
N GLY A 67 13.49 -17.54 -2.48
CA GLY A 67 12.97 -16.32 -3.07
C GLY A 67 13.48 -15.08 -2.33
N TYR A 68 13.44 -15.08 -1.00
CA TYR A 68 13.98 -14.01 -0.16
C TYR A 68 15.49 -13.88 -0.35
N CYS A 69 16.20 -15.00 -0.29
CA CYS A 69 17.66 -15.04 -0.47
C CYS A 69 18.09 -14.40 -1.80
N ARG A 70 17.35 -14.69 -2.88
CA ARG A 70 17.67 -14.17 -4.22
C ARG A 70 17.65 -12.66 -4.31
N VAL A 71 16.72 -11.99 -3.60
CA VAL A 71 16.49 -10.55 -3.75
C VAL A 71 16.96 -9.71 -2.56
N LEU A 72 17.16 -10.30 -1.38
CA LEU A 72 17.57 -9.59 -0.17
C LEU A 72 19.01 -9.88 0.29
N ASN A 73 19.68 -10.94 -0.19
CA ASN A 73 21.07 -11.20 0.19
C ASN A 73 22.00 -10.02 -0.16
N GLY A 74 22.97 -9.77 0.72
CA GLY A 74 23.83 -8.59 0.69
C GLY A 74 23.15 -7.38 1.36
N GLU A 75 22.83 -6.35 0.57
CA GLU A 75 22.39 -5.06 1.14
C GLU A 75 21.08 -5.15 1.93
N GLY A 76 20.09 -5.92 1.45
CA GLY A 76 18.82 -6.08 2.16
C GLY A 76 19.04 -6.68 3.56
N ASN A 77 19.79 -7.77 3.63
CA ASN A 77 20.11 -8.44 4.89
C ASN A 77 20.95 -7.59 5.83
N ARG A 78 21.95 -6.85 5.33
CA ARG A 78 22.71 -5.91 6.16
C ARG A 78 21.79 -4.89 6.84
N ARG A 79 20.83 -4.32 6.11
CA ARG A 79 19.86 -3.34 6.64
C ARG A 79 18.91 -3.98 7.65
N ILE A 80 18.41 -5.19 7.37
CA ILE A 80 17.52 -5.93 8.28
C ILE A 80 18.25 -6.28 9.59
N VAL A 81 19.47 -6.81 9.50
CA VAL A 81 20.29 -7.14 10.67
C VAL A 81 20.62 -5.89 11.49
N GLU A 82 21.00 -4.78 10.83
CA GLU A 82 21.27 -3.52 11.50
C GLU A 82 20.03 -2.95 12.20
N PHE A 83 18.86 -3.03 11.56
CA PHE A 83 17.59 -2.63 12.15
C PHE A 83 17.30 -3.40 13.45
N VAL A 84 17.39 -4.74 13.42
CA VAL A 84 17.16 -5.56 14.62
C VAL A 84 18.20 -5.27 15.69
N ARG A 85 19.50 -5.24 15.34
CA ARG A 85 20.58 -4.94 16.30
C ARG A 85 20.42 -3.61 17.04
N ARG A 86 19.78 -2.62 16.41
CA ARG A 86 19.51 -1.28 16.97
C ARG A 86 18.16 -1.18 17.70
N GLY A 87 17.59 -2.29 18.16
CA GLY A 87 16.34 -2.32 18.92
C GLY A 87 15.08 -2.47 18.06
N GLY A 88 15.21 -2.94 16.82
CA GLY A 88 14.09 -3.35 15.99
C GLY A 88 13.59 -4.76 16.31
N ALA A 89 12.38 -5.09 15.87
CA ALA A 89 11.82 -6.43 15.98
C ALA A 89 11.69 -7.09 14.60
N TYR A 90 12.06 -8.37 14.49
CA TYR A 90 11.82 -9.22 13.33
C TYR A 90 10.84 -10.36 13.69
N LEU A 91 9.91 -10.67 12.78
CA LEU A 91 9.02 -11.82 12.90
C LEU A 91 9.00 -12.61 11.59
N GLY A 92 9.41 -13.88 11.65
CA GLY A 92 9.41 -14.79 10.50
C GLY A 92 8.41 -15.94 10.71
N PHE A 93 7.55 -16.18 9.73
CA PHE A 93 6.62 -17.31 9.71
C PHE A 93 7.02 -18.34 8.64
N CYS A 94 7.06 -19.62 8.98
CA CYS A 94 7.40 -20.73 8.07
C CYS A 94 8.67 -20.41 7.24
N ALA A 95 8.57 -20.19 5.93
CA ALA A 95 9.67 -19.73 5.06
C ALA A 95 10.47 -18.56 5.64
N GLY A 96 9.79 -17.55 6.22
CA GLY A 96 10.45 -16.43 6.88
C GLY A 96 11.21 -16.80 8.15
N ALA A 97 10.82 -17.91 8.80
CA ALA A 97 11.53 -18.47 9.94
C ALA A 97 12.79 -19.25 9.51
N TYR A 98 12.70 -20.06 8.45
CA TYR A 98 13.89 -20.67 7.84
C TYR A 98 14.88 -19.61 7.39
N TYR A 99 14.39 -18.54 6.76
CA TYR A 99 15.20 -17.41 6.30
C TYR A 99 15.95 -16.70 7.44
N GLY A 100 15.34 -16.60 8.61
CA GLY A 100 15.95 -16.02 9.81
C GLY A 100 16.93 -16.95 10.54
N SER A 101 17.08 -18.20 10.11
CA SER A 101 17.95 -19.21 10.75
C SER A 101 19.28 -19.34 10.01
N ALA A 102 20.38 -19.65 10.71
CA ALA A 102 21.71 -19.74 10.10
C ALA A 102 21.80 -20.84 9.03
N ARG A 103 21.02 -21.92 9.20
CA ARG A 103 20.91 -23.02 8.25
C ARG A 103 19.45 -23.47 8.09
N CYS A 104 19.08 -23.74 6.85
CA CYS A 104 17.81 -24.34 6.47
C CYS A 104 18.06 -25.77 5.97
N GLU A 105 17.25 -26.71 6.46
CA GLU A 105 17.20 -28.10 6.00
C GLU A 105 15.73 -28.50 5.80
N PHE A 106 15.20 -28.32 4.59
CA PHE A 106 13.80 -28.58 4.28
C PHE A 106 13.67 -29.75 3.32
N GLU A 107 12.80 -30.72 3.64
CA GLU A 107 12.51 -31.90 2.78
C GLU A 107 13.79 -32.64 2.35
N VAL A 108 14.71 -32.87 3.28
CA VAL A 108 16.00 -33.56 3.04
C VAL A 108 15.75 -34.99 2.56
N GLY A 109 16.38 -35.36 1.43
CA GLY A 109 16.17 -36.65 0.78
C GLY A 109 15.01 -36.67 -0.22
N ASN A 110 14.34 -35.54 -0.46
CA ASN A 110 13.26 -35.40 -1.43
C ASN A 110 13.67 -34.40 -2.54
N PRO A 111 14.39 -34.84 -3.60
CA PRO A 111 15.00 -33.97 -4.60
C PRO A 111 14.13 -32.86 -5.21
N PRO A 112 12.83 -33.05 -5.50
CA PRO A 112 11.99 -31.97 -6.04
C PRO A 112 11.67 -30.85 -5.04
N LEU A 113 11.78 -31.10 -3.73
CA LEU A 113 11.45 -30.14 -2.67
C LEU A 113 12.66 -29.76 -1.80
N GLU A 114 13.76 -30.50 -1.91
CA GLU A 114 14.92 -30.36 -1.03
C GLU A 114 15.54 -28.95 -1.10
N VAL A 115 15.62 -28.31 0.07
CA VAL A 115 16.34 -27.05 0.25
C VAL A 115 17.28 -27.17 1.44
N VAL A 116 18.58 -27.22 1.16
CA VAL A 116 19.63 -27.32 2.17
C VAL A 116 20.67 -26.23 1.96
N GLY A 117 20.95 -25.44 2.99
CA GLY A 117 22.04 -24.47 2.94
C GLY A 117 22.01 -23.39 4.01
N SER A 118 23.03 -22.54 4.01
CA SER A 118 23.14 -21.43 4.95
C SER A 118 22.25 -20.25 4.57
N ARG A 119 21.88 -19.40 5.54
CA ARG A 119 21.23 -18.09 5.31
C ARG A 119 22.03 -16.99 5.99
N GLU A 120 22.02 -15.80 5.37
CA GLU A 120 22.85 -14.67 5.79
C GLU A 120 22.31 -13.96 7.05
N LEU A 121 20.98 -13.95 7.28
CA LEU A 121 20.40 -13.28 8.46
C LEU A 121 20.88 -13.90 9.77
N ALA A 122 20.82 -15.24 9.87
CA ALA A 122 21.33 -16.02 10.99
C ALA A 122 20.95 -15.49 12.39
N PHE A 123 19.72 -15.00 12.57
CA PHE A 123 19.22 -14.55 13.87
C PHE A 123 19.13 -15.71 14.85
N PHE A 124 18.59 -16.84 14.40
CA PHE A 124 18.79 -18.11 15.09
C PHE A 124 20.09 -18.75 14.58
N PRO A 125 21.10 -18.97 15.44
CA PRO A 125 22.41 -19.45 14.99
C PRO A 125 22.43 -20.94 14.60
N GLY A 126 21.35 -21.68 14.88
CA GLY A 126 21.23 -23.09 14.59
C GLY A 126 20.54 -23.43 13.27
N THR A 127 20.18 -24.70 13.13
CA THR A 127 19.45 -25.24 11.98
C THR A 127 17.95 -25.19 12.24
N CYS A 128 17.18 -24.60 11.32
CA CYS A 128 15.76 -24.85 11.23
C CYS A 128 15.52 -25.99 10.25
N ARG A 129 14.98 -27.11 10.76
CA ARG A 129 14.76 -28.34 10.00
C ARG A 129 13.28 -28.52 9.70
N GLY A 130 12.98 -28.71 8.45
CA GLY A 130 11.70 -28.38 7.85
C GLY A 130 10.99 -29.52 7.15
N GLY A 131 9.69 -29.35 6.97
CA GLY A 131 8.79 -30.48 6.83
C GLY A 131 8.68 -31.20 8.17
N ALA A 132 8.50 -30.43 9.27
CA ALA A 132 8.42 -30.97 10.63
C ALA A 132 7.44 -32.15 10.73
N PHE A 133 6.40 -32.09 9.90
CA PHE A 133 5.59 -33.23 9.51
C PHE A 133 5.60 -33.40 7.97
N ALA A 134 5.63 -34.66 7.53
CA ALA A 134 5.67 -35.05 6.13
C ALA A 134 4.34 -34.78 5.39
N GLY A 135 4.43 -34.73 4.05
CA GLY A 135 3.28 -34.59 3.15
C GLY A 135 3.06 -33.19 2.58
N PHE A 136 4.05 -32.29 2.73
CA PHE A 136 4.00 -30.96 2.15
C PHE A 136 3.93 -30.99 0.62
N GLU A 137 3.20 -30.03 0.04
CA GLU A 137 3.09 -29.83 -1.40
C GLU A 137 3.02 -28.33 -1.69
N TYR A 138 3.87 -27.84 -2.60
CA TYR A 138 3.80 -26.43 -3.02
C TYR A 138 2.45 -26.13 -3.68
N HIS A 139 1.91 -24.96 -3.37
CA HIS A 139 0.62 -24.49 -3.91
C HIS A 139 -0.58 -25.39 -3.55
N GLY A 140 -0.46 -26.23 -2.52
CA GLY A 140 -1.50 -27.12 -2.05
C GLY A 140 -1.65 -27.14 -0.52
N GLU A 141 -2.76 -27.74 -0.08
CA GLU A 141 -3.13 -27.89 1.34
C GLU A 141 -2.94 -29.34 1.84
N LYS A 142 -2.29 -30.19 1.03
CA LYS A 142 -2.13 -31.62 1.32
C LYS A 142 -1.34 -31.90 2.61
N GLY A 143 -0.38 -31.04 2.92
CA GLY A 143 0.41 -31.10 4.16
C GLY A 143 -0.22 -30.38 5.36
N ALA A 144 -1.38 -29.75 5.18
CA ALA A 144 -2.01 -28.93 6.19
C ALA A 144 -2.51 -29.77 7.38
N ARG A 145 -2.28 -29.29 8.61
CA ARG A 145 -2.79 -29.91 9.84
C ARG A 145 -2.91 -28.93 11.00
N ALA A 146 -3.63 -29.38 12.04
CA ALA A 146 -3.79 -28.70 13.32
C ALA A 146 -2.68 -29.23 14.24
N ALA A 147 -1.50 -28.62 14.15
CA ALA A 147 -0.38 -29.01 14.99
C ALA A 147 -0.61 -28.48 16.42
N VAL A 148 -0.56 -29.37 17.41
CA VAL A 148 -0.75 -28.96 18.80
C VAL A 148 0.56 -28.39 19.34
N LEU A 149 0.51 -27.13 19.78
CA LEU A 149 1.65 -26.43 20.36
C LEU A 149 1.52 -26.42 21.88
N ARG A 150 2.62 -26.73 22.57
CA ARG A 150 2.77 -26.54 24.02
C ARG A 150 3.48 -25.22 24.29
N VAL A 151 2.83 -24.33 25.04
CA VAL A 151 3.30 -22.97 25.31
C VAL A 151 4.24 -22.94 26.52
N ASP A 152 5.38 -22.28 26.38
CA ASP A 152 6.22 -21.94 27.53
C ASP A 152 5.69 -20.65 28.18
N ARG A 153 4.86 -20.84 29.22
CA ARG A 153 4.21 -19.73 29.93
C ARG A 153 5.21 -18.85 30.67
N ALA A 154 6.34 -19.40 31.13
CA ALA A 154 7.37 -18.63 31.83
C ALA A 154 8.11 -17.72 30.83
N ALA A 155 8.40 -18.22 29.62
CA ALA A 155 9.02 -17.41 28.58
C ALA A 155 8.13 -16.23 28.12
N LEU A 156 6.80 -16.35 28.25
CA LEU A 156 5.83 -15.30 27.90
C LEU A 156 5.26 -14.53 29.11
N GLU A 157 5.83 -14.71 30.30
CA GLU A 157 5.38 -14.02 31.51
C GLU A 157 5.50 -12.49 31.37
N GLY A 158 4.49 -11.77 31.85
CA GLY A 158 4.36 -10.31 31.72
C GLY A 158 3.87 -9.80 30.36
N ALA A 159 3.76 -10.67 29.34
CA ALA A 159 3.26 -10.28 28.01
C ALA A 159 1.80 -10.68 27.74
N ALA A 160 1.17 -11.50 28.61
CA ALA A 160 -0.20 -11.99 28.41
C ALA A 160 -1.24 -11.18 29.23
N GLU A 161 -2.40 -10.89 28.62
CA GLU A 161 -3.59 -10.34 29.29
C GLU A 161 -4.46 -11.45 29.89
N GLY A 162 -3.87 -12.28 30.76
CA GLY A 162 -4.56 -13.41 31.39
C GLY A 162 -3.79 -14.73 31.27
N GLN A 163 -4.46 -15.83 31.61
CA GLN A 163 -3.85 -17.14 31.63
C GLN A 163 -3.73 -17.71 30.20
N LEU A 164 -2.49 -17.83 29.70
CA LEU A 164 -2.22 -18.50 28.42
C LEU A 164 -2.63 -19.98 28.51
N ALA A 165 -3.24 -20.51 27.45
CA ALA A 165 -3.50 -21.95 27.33
C ALA A 165 -2.18 -22.74 27.45
N GLU A 166 -2.24 -23.94 28.03
CA GLU A 166 -1.05 -24.81 28.11
C GLU A 166 -0.70 -25.34 26.72
N THR A 167 -1.75 -25.69 25.98
CA THR A 167 -1.68 -26.18 24.62
C THR A 167 -2.79 -25.59 23.78
N PHE A 168 -2.57 -25.46 22.48
CA PHE A 168 -3.60 -25.15 21.50
C PHE A 168 -3.21 -25.65 20.11
N ALA A 169 -4.19 -25.92 19.27
CA ALA A 169 -4.03 -26.28 17.88
C ALA A 169 -3.71 -25.05 17.02
N CYS A 170 -2.65 -25.14 16.22
CA CYS A 170 -2.21 -24.10 15.32
C CYS A 170 -2.16 -24.64 13.89
N TYR A 171 -2.54 -23.81 12.91
CA TYR A 171 -2.42 -24.19 11.51
C TYR A 171 -0.94 -24.40 11.17
N TYR A 172 -0.64 -25.52 10.51
CA TYR A 172 0.68 -25.88 10.04
C TYR A 172 0.59 -26.30 8.58
N ASN A 173 1.53 -25.82 7.75
CA ASN A 173 1.79 -26.36 6.43
C ASN A 173 3.25 -26.05 6.03
N GLY A 174 4.14 -27.05 6.05
CA GLY A 174 5.55 -26.90 5.64
C GLY A 174 6.50 -26.22 6.64
N GLY A 175 6.05 -25.95 7.86
CA GLY A 175 6.86 -25.35 8.93
C GLY A 175 8.00 -26.24 9.43
N GLY A 176 8.94 -25.64 10.18
CA GLY A 176 10.13 -26.33 10.68
C GLY A 176 10.25 -26.32 12.20
N VAL A 177 11.16 -27.16 12.70
CA VAL A 177 11.60 -27.22 14.10
C VAL A 177 12.98 -26.58 14.24
N PHE A 178 13.19 -25.81 15.31
CA PHE A 178 14.49 -25.21 15.63
C PHE A 178 15.34 -26.20 16.41
N VAL A 179 16.33 -26.79 15.73
CA VAL A 179 17.12 -27.91 16.25
C VAL A 179 17.97 -27.45 17.43
N ASP A 180 17.89 -28.19 18.54
CA ASP A 180 18.68 -27.95 19.76
C ASP A 180 18.59 -26.51 20.30
N ALA A 181 17.46 -25.82 20.08
CA ALA A 181 17.30 -24.40 20.43
C ALA A 181 17.63 -24.08 21.90
N ALA A 182 17.24 -24.97 22.83
CA ALA A 182 17.54 -24.81 24.27
C ALA A 182 19.02 -25.05 24.63
N ALA A 183 19.80 -25.67 23.74
CA ALA A 183 21.22 -25.97 23.93
C ALA A 183 22.15 -25.01 23.19
N VAL A 184 21.60 -23.99 22.50
CA VAL A 184 22.39 -22.97 21.81
C VAL A 184 23.22 -22.16 22.81
N THR A 185 24.54 -22.22 22.69
CA THR A 185 25.49 -21.45 23.50
C THR A 185 25.99 -20.22 22.75
N GLY A 186 26.13 -19.08 23.44
CA GLY A 186 26.71 -17.86 22.86
C GLY A 186 25.70 -16.88 22.22
N SER A 187 24.41 -17.20 22.24
CA SER A 187 23.31 -16.29 21.92
C SER A 187 22.13 -16.60 22.83
N LYS A 188 21.41 -15.57 23.29
CA LYS A 188 20.22 -15.79 24.13
C LYS A 188 19.04 -16.16 23.22
N VAL A 189 18.59 -17.40 23.32
CA VAL A 189 17.45 -17.95 22.59
C VAL A 189 16.45 -18.51 23.58
N ASP A 190 15.23 -17.96 23.60
CA ASP A 190 14.14 -18.43 24.43
C ASP A 190 13.19 -19.28 23.56
N VAL A 191 12.82 -20.48 24.01
CA VAL A 191 11.79 -21.31 23.35
C VAL A 191 10.43 -20.86 23.87
N LEU A 192 9.55 -20.38 22.98
CA LEU A 192 8.23 -19.86 23.36
C LEU A 192 7.13 -20.92 23.22
N ALA A 193 7.29 -21.83 22.27
CA ALA A 193 6.40 -22.97 22.09
C ALA A 193 7.13 -24.15 21.47
N SER A 194 6.65 -25.36 21.75
CA SER A 194 7.15 -26.61 21.17
C SER A 194 6.01 -27.44 20.58
N TYR A 195 6.28 -28.19 19.51
CA TYR A 195 5.34 -29.17 18.99
C TYR A 195 5.10 -30.26 20.03
N GLN A 196 3.84 -30.58 20.31
CA GLN A 196 3.48 -31.70 21.17
C GLN A 196 3.64 -33.03 20.40
N ASP A 197 3.19 -33.04 19.15
CA ASP A 197 3.15 -34.22 18.30
C ASP A 197 4.53 -34.76 17.97
N ARG A 198 4.60 -36.03 17.55
CA ARG A 198 5.83 -36.63 17.05
C ARG A 198 6.18 -36.01 15.70
N LEU A 199 7.42 -35.56 15.56
CA LEU A 199 7.95 -34.99 14.33
C LEU A 199 8.44 -36.10 13.39
N ASP A 200 8.38 -35.83 12.09
CA ASP A 200 8.93 -36.70 11.04
C ASP A 200 10.41 -36.40 10.74
N VAL A 201 10.95 -35.35 11.37
CA VAL A 201 12.35 -34.95 11.32
C VAL A 201 12.97 -34.94 12.72
N ASP A 202 14.30 -35.04 12.78
CA ASP A 202 15.02 -34.90 14.05
C ASP A 202 15.02 -33.42 14.51
N GLY A 203 14.40 -33.14 15.65
CA GLY A 203 14.38 -31.82 16.28
C GLY A 203 15.51 -31.57 17.28
N GLY A 204 16.39 -32.57 17.51
CA GLY A 204 17.39 -32.53 18.57
C GLY A 204 16.76 -32.57 19.97
N ARG A 205 17.34 -31.84 20.91
CA ARG A 205 16.85 -31.70 22.29
C ARG A 205 15.63 -30.78 22.34
N GLY A 206 14.46 -31.41 22.30
CA GLY A 206 13.17 -30.74 22.35
C GLY A 206 12.48 -30.72 21.00
N LYS A 207 11.43 -29.91 20.89
CA LYS A 207 10.61 -29.79 19.68
C LYS A 207 10.24 -28.33 19.42
N ALA A 208 11.21 -27.43 19.56
CA ALA A 208 10.99 -25.99 19.52
C ALA A 208 10.31 -25.58 18.20
N ALA A 209 9.05 -25.16 18.30
CA ALA A 209 8.22 -24.71 17.19
C ALA A 209 8.33 -23.20 16.99
N LEU A 210 8.64 -22.47 18.05
CA LEU A 210 8.74 -21.01 18.06
C LEU A 210 9.85 -20.56 19.00
N VAL A 211 10.76 -19.73 18.50
CA VAL A 211 11.92 -19.23 19.25
C VAL A 211 12.01 -17.71 19.20
N LEU A 212 12.53 -17.11 20.26
CA LEU A 212 12.86 -15.70 20.36
C LEU A 212 14.37 -15.55 20.54
N CYS A 213 15.03 -14.96 19.55
CA CYS A 213 16.46 -14.69 19.56
C CYS A 213 16.71 -13.23 19.93
N HIS A 214 17.55 -12.98 20.94
CA HIS A 214 17.98 -11.63 21.30
C HIS A 214 19.19 -11.24 20.45
N VAL A 215 19.08 -10.12 19.73
CA VAL A 215 20.05 -9.71 18.70
C VAL A 215 20.40 -8.24 18.91
N GLY A 216 21.56 -7.96 19.51
CA GLY A 216 21.91 -6.59 19.93
C GLY A 216 20.89 -6.07 20.94
N ASP A 217 20.36 -4.88 20.68
CA ASP A 217 19.32 -4.25 21.51
C ASP A 217 17.89 -4.68 21.11
N GLY A 218 17.74 -5.48 20.05
CA GLY A 218 16.44 -5.91 19.53
C GLY A 218 16.24 -7.42 19.56
N MET A 219 15.20 -7.88 18.86
CA MET A 219 14.71 -9.25 18.96
C MET A 219 14.25 -9.79 17.61
N ALA A 220 14.46 -11.08 17.39
CA ALA A 220 13.95 -11.80 16.22
C ALA A 220 13.17 -13.04 16.68
N MET A 221 11.88 -13.06 16.36
CA MET A 221 11.00 -14.19 16.65
C MET A 221 10.77 -15.02 15.38
N LEU A 222 10.97 -16.32 15.48
CA LEU A 222 10.86 -17.24 14.34
C LEU A 222 9.85 -18.33 14.70
N SER A 223 8.86 -18.52 13.83
CA SER A 223 7.77 -19.49 14.00
C SER A 223 7.76 -20.50 12.86
N GLY A 224 7.90 -21.78 13.18
CA GLY A 224 7.64 -22.88 12.26
C GLY A 224 6.18 -22.95 11.80
N PRO A 225 5.20 -23.05 12.73
CA PRO A 225 3.78 -23.06 12.40
C PRO A 225 3.25 -21.65 12.11
N HIS A 226 1.95 -21.54 11.82
CA HIS A 226 1.30 -20.32 11.36
C HIS A 226 0.26 -19.78 12.36
N PRO A 227 0.68 -19.20 13.49
CA PRO A 227 -0.25 -18.61 14.44
C PRO A 227 -0.98 -17.39 13.86
N GLU A 228 -0.51 -16.80 12.76
CA GLU A 228 -1.14 -15.71 12.02
C GLU A 228 -2.33 -16.14 11.16
N PHE A 229 -2.56 -17.44 10.95
CA PHE A 229 -3.68 -17.93 10.15
C PHE A 229 -4.96 -17.98 10.99
N SER A 230 -5.95 -17.19 10.60
CA SER A 230 -7.32 -17.30 11.14
C SER A 230 -8.02 -18.51 10.53
N PRO A 231 -8.68 -19.37 11.32
CA PRO A 231 -9.47 -20.49 10.81
C PRO A 231 -10.62 -20.05 9.91
N ALA A 232 -11.20 -18.88 10.18
CA ALA A 232 -12.27 -18.29 9.36
C ALA A 232 -11.81 -17.88 7.95
N ASN A 233 -10.49 -17.75 7.74
CA ASN A 233 -9.87 -17.41 6.46
C ASN A 233 -9.42 -18.63 5.64
N LEU A 234 -9.60 -19.85 6.17
CA LEU A 234 -9.21 -21.08 5.50
C LEU A 234 -10.38 -21.59 4.63
N PRO A 235 -10.26 -21.56 3.28
CA PRO A 235 -11.32 -22.06 2.42
C PRO A 235 -11.46 -23.58 2.56
N PRO A 236 -12.68 -24.14 2.54
CA PRO A 236 -12.88 -25.60 2.52
C PRO A 236 -12.17 -26.26 1.33
N GLN A 237 -11.55 -27.42 1.56
CA GLN A 237 -10.87 -28.21 0.54
C GLN A 237 -11.54 -29.58 0.41
N PRO A 238 -12.65 -29.71 -0.34
CA PRO A 238 -13.40 -30.97 -0.43
C PRO A 238 -12.61 -32.12 -1.05
N GLY A 239 -11.53 -31.83 -1.80
CA GLY A 239 -10.61 -32.83 -2.35
C GLY A 239 -9.55 -33.35 -1.37
N ILE A 240 -9.48 -32.82 -0.15
CA ILE A 240 -8.46 -33.19 0.85
C ILE A 240 -9.15 -33.87 2.03
N PRO A 241 -8.88 -35.17 2.28
CA PRO A 241 -9.46 -35.89 3.41
C PRO A 241 -9.21 -35.19 4.74
N HIS A 242 -10.23 -35.15 5.60
CA HIS A 242 -10.18 -34.58 6.96
C HIS A 242 -9.87 -33.09 7.07
N TYR A 243 -9.79 -32.34 5.95
CA TYR A 243 -9.52 -30.89 5.99
C TYR A 243 -10.65 -30.09 6.67
N ALA A 244 -11.90 -30.57 6.59
CA ALA A 244 -13.01 -29.97 7.33
C ALA A 244 -12.88 -30.17 8.85
N ASP A 245 -12.39 -31.33 9.28
CA ASP A 245 -12.14 -31.60 10.71
C ASP A 245 -10.97 -30.76 11.22
N LEU A 246 -9.93 -30.57 10.39
CA LEU A 246 -8.84 -29.61 10.64
C LEU A 246 -9.37 -28.20 10.94
N ILE A 247 -10.21 -27.64 10.05
CA ILE A 247 -10.79 -26.30 10.28
C ILE A 247 -11.56 -26.26 11.60
N ARG A 248 -12.37 -27.30 11.88
CA ARG A 248 -13.16 -27.37 13.12
C ARG A 248 -12.27 -27.38 14.36
N THR A 249 -11.17 -28.13 14.35
CA THR A 249 -10.19 -28.15 15.46
C THR A 249 -9.54 -26.78 15.64
N LEU A 250 -9.15 -26.12 14.55
CA LEU A 250 -8.55 -24.78 14.61
C LEU A 250 -9.52 -23.72 15.13
N GLN A 251 -10.81 -23.83 14.78
CA GLN A 251 -11.87 -22.93 15.29
C GLN A 251 -12.07 -23.08 16.80
N GLN A 252 -11.99 -24.30 17.35
CA GLN A 252 -12.13 -24.56 18.79
C GLN A 252 -11.03 -23.86 19.61
N ASP A 253 -9.82 -23.78 19.06
CA ASP A 253 -8.64 -23.21 19.72
C ASP A 253 -8.30 -21.79 19.26
N ASP A 254 -9.17 -21.11 18.52
CA ASP A 254 -8.88 -19.80 17.91
C ASP A 254 -8.61 -18.72 18.96
N GLU A 255 -9.35 -18.72 20.07
CA GLU A 255 -9.13 -17.78 21.18
C GLU A 255 -7.76 -18.00 21.84
N ALA A 256 -7.36 -19.26 22.04
CA ALA A 256 -6.06 -19.61 22.59
C ALA A 256 -4.92 -19.21 21.64
N ARG A 257 -5.09 -19.46 20.33
CA ARG A 257 -4.17 -19.01 19.27
C ARG A 257 -4.02 -17.49 19.28
N LEU A 258 -5.13 -16.75 19.34
CA LEU A 258 -5.12 -15.28 19.38
C LEU A 258 -4.43 -14.75 20.63
N CYS A 259 -4.72 -15.31 21.81
CA CYS A 259 -4.04 -14.96 23.06
C CYS A 259 -2.53 -15.18 22.97
N PHE A 260 -2.12 -16.31 22.39
CA PHE A 260 -0.71 -16.63 22.17
C PHE A 260 -0.03 -15.64 21.19
N LEU A 261 -0.66 -15.33 20.05
CA LEU A 261 -0.13 -14.36 19.09
C LEU A 261 -0.04 -12.95 19.70
N ARG A 262 -1.03 -12.53 20.49
CA ARG A 262 -0.99 -11.27 21.25
C ARG A 262 0.20 -11.24 22.21
N ALA A 263 0.41 -12.30 22.99
CA ALA A 263 1.56 -12.39 23.90
C ALA A 263 2.89 -12.32 23.14
N CYS A 264 3.00 -12.97 21.97
CA CYS A 264 4.18 -12.90 21.12
C CYS A 264 4.46 -11.46 20.63
N LEU A 265 3.46 -10.74 20.14
CA LEU A 265 3.63 -9.37 19.65
C LEU A 265 3.99 -8.40 20.79
N ARG A 266 3.42 -8.57 21.98
CA ARG A 266 3.83 -7.81 23.18
C ARG A 266 5.25 -8.11 23.61
N LYS A 267 5.66 -9.38 23.54
CA LYS A 267 7.04 -9.77 23.82
C LYS A 267 8.03 -9.11 22.87
N LEU A 268 7.62 -8.82 21.63
CA LEU A 268 8.39 -8.02 20.66
C LEU A 268 8.35 -6.50 20.91
N GLY A 269 7.65 -6.05 21.95
CA GLY A 269 7.57 -4.64 22.35
C GLY A 269 6.47 -3.84 21.64
N LEU A 270 5.45 -4.50 21.07
CA LEU A 270 4.33 -3.82 20.43
C LEU A 270 3.17 -3.56 21.39
N GLU A 271 2.55 -2.40 21.24
CA GLU A 271 1.32 -2.00 21.91
C GLU A 271 0.08 -2.52 21.15
N LEU A 272 -0.65 -3.45 21.73
CA LEU A 272 -1.84 -4.02 21.08
C LEU A 272 -3.10 -3.23 21.38
N SER A 273 -4.10 -3.38 20.52
CA SER A 273 -5.43 -2.84 20.80
C SER A 273 -6.03 -3.43 22.08
N THR A 274 -6.60 -2.57 22.90
CA THR A 274 -7.37 -2.93 24.10
C THR A 274 -8.79 -3.39 23.76
N GLU A 275 -9.26 -3.11 22.55
CA GLU A 275 -10.54 -3.61 22.07
C GLU A 275 -10.39 -5.08 21.66
N LYS A 276 -11.08 -5.99 22.39
CA LYS A 276 -11.17 -7.42 22.04
C LYS A 276 -11.75 -7.68 20.63
N SER A 277 -12.23 -6.63 19.96
CA SER A 277 -12.66 -6.64 18.56
C SER A 277 -12.27 -5.31 17.88
N ALA A 278 -10.98 -5.07 17.68
CA ALA A 278 -10.57 -4.04 16.73
C ALA A 278 -10.99 -4.52 15.33
N SER A 279 -12.18 -4.12 14.89
CA SER A 279 -12.66 -4.36 13.53
C SER A 279 -11.62 -3.82 12.54
N LEU A 280 -11.38 -4.56 11.44
CA LEU A 280 -10.57 -4.08 10.32
C LEU A 280 -10.97 -2.64 9.97
N PRO A 281 -10.06 -1.76 9.50
CA PRO A 281 -10.41 -0.38 9.20
C PRO A 281 -11.60 -0.37 8.24
N ARG A 282 -12.76 0.01 8.79
CA ARG A 282 -14.03 0.05 8.07
C ARG A 282 -13.94 1.16 7.06
N LEU A 283 -14.46 0.91 5.86
CA LEU A 283 -14.56 1.95 4.86
C LEU A 283 -15.44 3.07 5.42
N SER A 284 -14.96 4.30 5.35
CA SER A 284 -15.78 5.45 5.74
C SER A 284 -16.83 5.70 4.68
N SER A 285 -17.89 6.42 5.05
CA SER A 285 -18.74 7.08 4.06
C SER A 285 -17.91 7.98 3.14
N ILE A 286 -18.36 8.12 1.90
CA ILE A 286 -17.82 9.00 0.87
C ILE A 286 -18.73 10.22 0.82
N HIS A 287 -18.21 11.38 1.18
CA HIS A 287 -18.96 12.63 1.15
C HIS A 287 -18.82 13.29 -0.21
N LEU A 288 -19.93 13.42 -0.92
CA LEU A 288 -20.06 14.16 -2.17
C LEU A 288 -20.48 15.59 -1.85
N SER A 289 -19.63 16.55 -2.20
CA SER A 289 -19.84 17.98 -1.97
C SER A 289 -19.48 18.77 -3.21
N ALA A 290 -19.88 20.04 -3.26
CA ALA A 290 -19.51 20.94 -4.35
C ALA A 290 -19.31 22.38 -3.86
N VAL A 291 -18.69 23.21 -4.72
CA VAL A 291 -18.52 24.66 -4.48
C VAL A 291 -19.87 25.38 -4.39
N ASP A 292 -20.86 24.86 -5.12
CA ASP A 292 -22.27 25.25 -5.09
C ASP A 292 -23.07 23.96 -4.94
N ALA A 293 -23.91 23.88 -3.90
CA ALA A 293 -24.65 22.66 -3.57
C ALA A 293 -25.60 22.22 -4.70
N SER A 294 -26.06 23.14 -5.55
CA SER A 294 -26.87 22.80 -6.73
C SER A 294 -26.16 21.85 -7.70
N LEU A 295 -24.83 21.90 -7.78
CA LEU A 295 -24.04 20.98 -8.61
C LEU A 295 -24.10 19.53 -8.10
N VAL A 296 -24.31 19.33 -6.80
CA VAL A 296 -24.55 17.99 -6.24
C VAL A 296 -25.90 17.46 -6.74
N SER A 297 -26.96 18.27 -6.64
CA SER A 297 -28.28 17.88 -7.13
C SER A 297 -28.33 17.65 -8.65
N GLU A 298 -27.62 18.48 -9.43
CA GLU A 298 -27.46 18.26 -10.88
C GLU A 298 -26.75 16.94 -11.18
N LEU A 299 -25.71 16.61 -10.42
CA LEU A 299 -24.98 15.35 -10.57
C LEU A 299 -25.87 14.15 -10.20
N LEU A 300 -26.60 14.20 -9.09
CA LEU A 300 -27.55 13.15 -8.71
C LEU A 300 -28.63 12.95 -9.78
N CYS A 301 -29.18 14.04 -10.34
CA CYS A 301 -30.10 13.99 -11.47
C CYS A 301 -29.48 13.27 -12.67
N SER A 302 -28.20 13.50 -12.97
CA SER A 302 -27.50 12.83 -14.07
C SER A 302 -27.34 11.32 -13.82
N TRP A 303 -27.15 10.91 -12.56
CA TRP A 303 -27.08 9.51 -12.14
C TRP A 303 -28.43 8.81 -12.09
N ALA A 304 -29.55 9.51 -12.16
CA ALA A 304 -30.88 8.90 -12.15
C ALA A 304 -31.05 7.79 -13.22
N ARG A 305 -30.26 7.84 -14.30
CA ARG A 305 -30.25 6.81 -15.37
C ARG A 305 -29.50 5.53 -15.01
N VAL A 306 -28.59 5.58 -14.03
CA VAL A 306 -27.76 4.45 -13.58
C VAL A 306 -28.10 4.00 -12.15
N ILE A 307 -28.99 4.73 -11.47
CA ILE A 307 -29.48 4.40 -10.13
C ILE A 307 -30.55 3.30 -10.23
N ASP A 308 -30.30 2.19 -9.55
CA ASP A 308 -31.29 1.17 -9.26
C ASP A 308 -31.98 1.52 -7.92
N LYS A 309 -33.32 1.65 -7.94
CA LYS A 309 -34.11 1.84 -6.71
C LYS A 309 -34.59 0.48 -6.18
N LYS A 310 -34.18 0.10 -4.97
CA LYS A 310 -34.66 -1.11 -4.27
C LYS A 310 -34.97 -0.76 -2.81
N ASN A 311 -36.17 -1.11 -2.33
CA ASN A 311 -36.61 -0.91 -0.94
C ASN A 311 -36.40 0.53 -0.43
N ASN A 312 -36.77 1.52 -1.24
CA ASN A 312 -36.61 2.95 -0.94
C ASN A 312 -35.15 3.42 -0.75
N HIS A 313 -34.19 2.67 -1.31
CA HIS A 313 -32.77 3.02 -1.35
C HIS A 313 -32.25 3.09 -2.79
N GLU A 314 -31.31 4.01 -3.03
CA GLU A 314 -30.72 4.26 -4.33
C GLU A 314 -29.33 3.64 -4.42
N TYR A 315 -29.11 2.78 -5.42
CA TYR A 315 -27.86 2.07 -5.62
C TYR A 315 -27.26 2.32 -6.99
N ILE A 316 -25.93 2.46 -7.06
CA ILE A 316 -25.17 2.34 -8.30
C ILE A 316 -24.34 1.06 -8.22
N ARG A 317 -24.60 0.12 -9.13
CA ARG A 317 -23.89 -1.17 -9.21
C ARG A 317 -22.90 -1.17 -10.37
N GLY A 318 -21.61 -1.20 -10.04
CA GLY A 318 -20.53 -1.37 -11.01
C GLY A 318 -20.10 -2.83 -11.16
N GLU A 319 -18.97 -3.06 -11.84
CA GLU A 319 -18.49 -4.42 -12.16
C GLU A 319 -17.91 -5.16 -10.95
N GLY A 320 -17.48 -4.44 -9.92
CA GLY A 320 -16.93 -5.03 -8.69
C GLY A 320 -17.19 -4.24 -7.41
N ASP A 321 -18.00 -3.17 -7.49
CA ASP A 321 -18.36 -2.33 -6.35
C ASP A 321 -19.85 -1.99 -6.41
N THR A 322 -20.49 -1.93 -5.24
CA THR A 322 -21.85 -1.39 -5.08
C THR A 322 -21.78 -0.12 -4.24
N PHE A 323 -22.41 0.95 -4.72
CA PHE A 323 -22.54 2.21 -4.02
C PHE A 323 -24.00 2.42 -3.62
N ARG A 324 -24.24 2.83 -2.38
CA ARG A 324 -25.55 3.27 -1.89
C ARG A 324 -25.51 4.78 -1.69
N ILE A 325 -26.44 5.50 -2.29
CA ILE A 325 -26.54 6.95 -2.18
C ILE A 325 -27.51 7.32 -1.07
N HIS A 326 -27.13 8.28 -0.23
CA HIS A 326 -27.95 8.91 0.80
C HIS A 326 -27.99 10.41 0.50
N SER A 327 -29.20 10.98 0.42
CA SER A 327 -29.37 12.43 0.26
C SER A 327 -29.69 13.08 1.60
N ASP A 328 -29.19 14.30 1.82
CA ASP A 328 -29.59 15.13 2.96
C ASP A 328 -31.11 15.46 2.97
N GLN A 329 -31.82 15.32 1.84
CA GLN A 329 -33.27 15.50 1.76
C GLN A 329 -34.08 14.39 2.45
N ASP A 330 -33.46 13.24 2.73
CA ASP A 330 -34.11 12.12 3.42
C ASP A 330 -34.32 12.37 4.93
N GLY A 331 -34.02 13.58 5.42
CA GLY A 331 -34.34 14.02 6.78
C GLY A 331 -33.27 13.71 7.81
N LEU A 332 -31.99 13.80 7.43
CA LEU A 332 -30.83 13.68 8.32
C LEU A 332 -30.73 14.87 9.30
N ALA A 333 -31.67 14.97 10.21
CA ALA A 333 -31.50 15.73 11.44
C ALA A 333 -30.38 15.08 12.27
N VAL A 334 -29.68 15.88 13.08
CA VAL A 334 -28.56 15.51 13.97
C VAL A 334 -28.77 14.19 14.76
N ARG A 335 -30.01 13.73 14.94
CA ARG A 335 -30.36 12.46 15.60
C ARG A 335 -30.12 11.20 14.75
N ASP A 336 -30.12 11.29 13.42
CA ASP A 336 -29.92 10.13 12.51
C ASP A 336 -28.44 9.98 12.07
N MET A 337 -27.60 10.94 12.46
CA MET A 337 -26.15 10.87 12.31
C MET A 337 -25.51 9.87 13.28
N ASP A 338 -26.10 9.66 14.46
CA ASP A 338 -25.73 8.55 15.34
C ASP A 338 -26.15 7.21 14.73
N SER A 339 -27.22 7.17 13.93
CA SER A 339 -27.63 6.00 13.14
C SER A 339 -26.70 5.73 11.96
N LEU A 340 -26.18 6.76 11.26
CA LEU A 340 -25.18 6.61 10.20
C LEU A 340 -23.80 6.23 10.76
N ARG A 341 -23.39 6.85 11.87
CA ARG A 341 -22.23 6.41 12.65
C ARG A 341 -22.45 4.97 13.12
N ALA A 342 -23.64 4.63 13.60
CA ALA A 342 -24.05 3.27 13.96
C ALA A 342 -24.22 2.34 12.76
N LEU A 343 -24.45 2.78 11.52
CA LEU A 343 -24.45 1.92 10.33
C LEU A 343 -23.02 1.59 9.89
N SER A 344 -22.06 2.48 10.19
CA SER A 344 -20.62 2.21 10.13
C SER A 344 -20.06 1.50 11.38
N VAL A 345 -20.79 1.46 12.51
CA VAL A 345 -20.36 0.88 13.81
C VAL A 345 -21.12 -0.42 14.17
N HIS A 346 -22.31 -0.66 13.64
CA HIS A 346 -23.21 -1.80 13.80
C HIS A 346 -23.91 -2.11 12.47
N GLN A 347 -23.40 -3.09 11.73
CA GLN A 347 -24.27 -3.90 10.87
C GLN A 347 -24.75 -5.07 11.72
N ASP A 348 -25.71 -4.84 12.62
CA ASP A 348 -26.37 -5.92 13.36
C ASP A 348 -27.86 -6.02 12.99
N HIS A 349 -28.17 -7.22 12.52
CA HIS A 349 -29.39 -8.01 12.52
C HIS A 349 -30.78 -7.38 12.77
N HIS A 350 -31.69 -7.81 11.88
CA HIS A 350 -33.16 -7.87 11.92
C HIS A 350 -33.96 -6.64 11.43
N HIS A 351 -34.38 -6.67 10.17
CA HIS A 351 -35.74 -7.11 9.80
C HIS A 351 -35.80 -7.49 8.31
N GLY A 352 -36.57 -8.53 8.00
CA GLY A 352 -36.46 -9.33 6.78
C GLY A 352 -36.94 -8.65 5.49
N ASP A 353 -36.23 -8.94 4.41
CA ASP A 353 -36.78 -9.48 3.16
C ASP A 353 -35.62 -9.82 2.21
N ASP A 354 -35.80 -10.93 1.49
CA ASP A 354 -34.80 -11.69 0.73
C ASP A 354 -33.93 -10.85 -0.25
N ASP A 355 -32.60 -11.14 -0.26
CA ASP A 355 -31.55 -10.81 -1.25
C ASP A 355 -30.26 -10.16 -0.71
N ALA A 356 -29.99 -10.20 0.60
CA ALA A 356 -28.66 -9.92 1.13
C ALA A 356 -27.91 -11.25 1.33
N ALA A 357 -26.86 -11.48 0.54
CA ALA A 357 -25.83 -12.45 0.93
C ALA A 357 -25.28 -12.00 2.29
N ALA A 358 -25.65 -12.73 3.34
CA ALA A 358 -25.23 -12.50 4.70
C ALA A 358 -23.69 -12.51 4.76
N LEU A 359 -23.10 -11.33 4.97
CA LEU A 359 -21.76 -11.23 5.51
C LEU A 359 -21.94 -11.27 7.02
N ASP A 360 -21.91 -12.49 7.55
CA ASP A 360 -21.70 -12.76 8.95
C ASP A 360 -20.43 -12.00 9.38
N ASP A 361 -20.44 -11.32 10.53
CA ASP A 361 -19.31 -10.59 11.12
C ASP A 361 -18.18 -11.55 11.60
N ALA A 362 -18.09 -12.72 10.95
CA ALA A 362 -17.28 -13.87 11.29
C ALA A 362 -15.86 -13.72 10.73
N ALA A 363 -14.99 -13.00 11.46
CA ALA A 363 -13.53 -13.21 11.55
C ALA A 363 -12.71 -13.48 10.25
N GLY A 364 -13.26 -13.10 9.10
CA GLY A 364 -12.76 -13.38 7.76
C GLY A 364 -12.06 -12.18 7.12
N ILE A 365 -11.22 -12.41 6.10
CA ILE A 365 -10.60 -11.39 5.25
C ILE A 365 -11.76 -10.69 4.55
N ILE A 366 -11.98 -9.41 4.87
CA ILE A 366 -12.98 -8.60 4.20
C ILE A 366 -12.60 -8.48 2.73
N ASP A 367 -13.41 -9.07 1.85
CA ASP A 367 -13.39 -8.72 0.44
C ASP A 367 -14.04 -7.35 0.28
N TYR A 368 -13.22 -6.31 0.20
CA TYR A 368 -13.73 -4.95 0.04
C TYR A 368 -14.53 -4.76 -1.26
N GLY A 369 -14.48 -5.68 -2.23
CA GLY A 369 -15.37 -5.68 -3.40
C GLY A 369 -16.84 -5.91 -3.02
N THR A 370 -17.10 -6.80 -2.06
CA THR A 370 -18.46 -7.14 -1.60
C THR A 370 -19.05 -6.11 -0.64
N VAL A 371 -18.21 -5.30 0.00
CA VAL A 371 -18.65 -4.22 0.89
C VAL A 371 -19.36 -3.13 0.07
N THR A 372 -20.60 -2.79 0.45
CA THR A 372 -21.33 -1.66 -0.14
C THR A 372 -20.74 -0.35 0.36
N LYS A 373 -20.37 0.54 -0.55
CA LYS A 373 -19.80 1.87 -0.26
C LYS A 373 -20.94 2.87 -0.11
N ILE A 374 -20.91 3.70 0.93
CA ILE A 374 -21.96 4.69 1.18
C ILE A 374 -21.51 6.05 0.62
N ILE A 375 -22.29 6.64 -0.27
CA ILE A 375 -22.11 8.02 -0.73
C ILE A 375 -23.14 8.90 -0.03
N VAL A 376 -22.68 9.88 0.75
CA VAL A 376 -23.51 10.91 1.38
C VAL A 376 -23.45 12.16 0.51
N ALA A 377 -24.57 12.53 -0.10
CA ALA A 377 -24.68 13.65 -1.01
C ALA A 377 -25.16 14.91 -0.27
N HIS A 378 -24.28 15.91 -0.22
CA HIS A 378 -24.53 17.16 0.50
C HIS A 378 -25.19 18.20 -0.41
N GLU A 379 -26.52 18.19 -0.47
CA GLU A 379 -27.32 19.07 -1.34
C GLU A 379 -27.65 20.43 -0.70
N ASN A 380 -27.50 20.56 0.62
CA ASN A 380 -27.89 21.75 1.38
C ASN A 380 -26.70 22.48 2.05
N GLY A 381 -25.47 22.03 1.81
CA GLY A 381 -24.30 22.61 2.47
C GLY A 381 -23.02 21.82 2.25
N LEU A 382 -22.00 22.12 3.06
CA LEU A 382 -20.74 21.38 3.06
C LEU A 382 -20.70 20.39 4.24
N PRO A 383 -19.97 19.28 4.10
CA PRO A 383 -19.72 18.37 5.22
C PRO A 383 -19.06 19.12 6.38
N THR A 384 -19.53 18.86 7.61
CA THR A 384 -18.90 19.43 8.80
C THR A 384 -17.56 18.75 9.09
N THR A 385 -16.70 19.41 9.87
CA THR A 385 -15.42 18.83 10.33
C THR A 385 -15.62 17.58 11.20
N ASP A 386 -16.78 17.39 11.82
CA ASP A 386 -17.10 16.18 12.58
C ASP A 386 -17.41 14.97 11.69
N MET A 387 -17.87 15.22 10.46
CA MET A 387 -18.08 14.20 9.43
C MET A 387 -16.76 13.87 8.71
N THR A 388 -15.91 14.89 8.55
CA THR A 388 -14.66 14.81 7.78
C THR A 388 -13.48 15.34 8.61
N PRO A 389 -13.10 14.66 9.70
CA PRO A 389 -12.12 15.19 10.68
C PRO A 389 -10.72 15.38 10.10
N ARG A 390 -10.43 14.73 8.97
CA ARG A 390 -9.12 14.78 8.29
C ARG A 390 -9.11 15.64 7.02
N PHE A 391 -10.22 16.28 6.65
CA PHE A 391 -10.29 17.14 5.47
C PHE A 391 -11.31 18.25 5.63
N ASN A 392 -10.85 19.50 5.56
CA ASN A 392 -11.73 20.66 5.66
C ASN A 392 -12.24 21.13 4.27
N HIS A 393 -13.52 20.86 3.98
CA HIS A 393 -14.16 21.22 2.71
C HIS A 393 -14.22 22.75 2.47
N GLU A 394 -14.49 23.55 3.50
CA GLU A 394 -14.52 25.02 3.39
C GLU A 394 -13.15 25.58 3.01
N LEU A 395 -12.08 25.06 3.62
CA LEU A 395 -10.71 25.43 3.32
C LEU A 395 -10.34 25.05 1.87
N TYR A 396 -10.77 23.87 1.42
CA TYR A 396 -10.57 23.43 0.04
C TYR A 396 -11.22 24.40 -0.96
N TYR A 397 -12.53 24.66 -0.83
CA TYR A 397 -13.26 25.50 -1.80
C TYR A 397 -12.85 26.98 -1.73
N SER A 398 -12.55 27.51 -0.54
CA SER A 398 -12.00 28.88 -0.41
C SER A 398 -10.60 28.99 -1.02
N SER A 399 -9.75 27.97 -0.87
CA SER A 399 -8.45 27.90 -1.54
C SER A 399 -8.60 27.82 -3.07
N LEU A 400 -9.58 27.06 -3.55
CA LEU A 400 -9.90 26.95 -4.98
C LEU A 400 -10.29 28.31 -5.56
N ALA A 401 -11.20 29.03 -4.90
CA ALA A 401 -11.60 30.38 -5.27
C ALA A 401 -10.42 31.36 -5.25
N ARG A 402 -9.53 31.26 -4.25
CA ARG A 402 -8.31 32.09 -4.16
C ARG A 402 -7.39 31.85 -5.34
N PHE A 403 -7.07 30.60 -5.66
CA PHE A 403 -6.11 30.29 -6.72
C PHE A 403 -6.65 30.56 -8.13
N ARG A 404 -7.96 30.44 -8.36
CA ARG A 404 -8.57 30.84 -9.64
C ARG A 404 -8.40 32.32 -9.97
N LYS A 405 -8.34 33.20 -8.96
CA LYS A 405 -8.10 34.64 -9.18
C LYS A 405 -6.72 34.95 -9.78
N ILE A 406 -5.75 34.05 -9.60
CA ILE A 406 -4.37 34.24 -10.06
C ILE A 406 -3.96 33.27 -11.17
N GLU A 407 -4.82 32.32 -11.52
CA GLU A 407 -4.53 31.24 -12.46
C GLU A 407 -5.40 31.39 -13.70
N GLU A 408 -4.83 31.93 -14.77
CA GLU A 408 -5.54 32.16 -16.02
C GLU A 408 -6.04 30.83 -16.63
N GLY A 409 -7.32 30.76 -16.97
CA GLY A 409 -7.96 29.59 -17.58
C GLY A 409 -8.37 28.49 -16.60
N ALA A 410 -8.27 28.73 -15.28
CA ALA A 410 -8.83 27.84 -14.26
C ALA A 410 -10.21 28.35 -13.79
N GLU A 411 -11.25 27.55 -13.96
CA GLU A 411 -12.65 27.98 -13.78
C GLU A 411 -13.49 26.92 -13.06
N THR A 412 -13.37 25.66 -13.44
CA THR A 412 -14.36 24.61 -13.13
C THR A 412 -13.79 23.37 -12.44
N TRP A 413 -12.50 23.10 -12.56
CA TRP A 413 -11.93 21.86 -12.02
C TRP A 413 -11.93 21.89 -10.50
N GLY A 414 -12.33 20.78 -9.90
CA GLY A 414 -12.49 20.66 -8.45
C GLY A 414 -13.80 21.24 -7.90
N ASN A 415 -14.73 21.70 -8.75
CA ASN A 415 -16.04 22.20 -8.32
C ASN A 415 -16.88 21.15 -7.60
N VAL A 416 -16.69 19.87 -7.94
CA VAL A 416 -17.38 18.74 -7.30
C VAL A 416 -16.31 17.79 -6.78
N LEU A 417 -16.41 17.46 -5.50
CA LEU A 417 -15.45 16.65 -4.76
C LEU A 417 -16.16 15.50 -4.04
N MET A 418 -15.71 14.28 -4.32
CA MET A 418 -15.86 13.17 -3.39
C MET A 418 -14.70 13.15 -2.40
N TYR A 419 -14.99 12.92 -1.13
CA TYR A 419 -13.99 12.72 -0.10
C TYR A 419 -14.36 11.54 0.81
N GLY A 420 -13.41 10.65 1.07
CA GLY A 420 -13.55 9.60 2.07
C GLY A 420 -12.34 9.57 3.02
N ASP A 421 -12.60 9.41 4.30
CA ASP A 421 -11.57 9.25 5.32
C ASP A 421 -10.74 7.97 5.09
N VAL A 422 -11.42 6.85 4.84
CA VAL A 422 -10.80 5.55 4.55
C VAL A 422 -11.55 4.90 3.38
N VAL A 423 -10.88 4.74 2.25
CA VAL A 423 -11.44 4.10 1.04
C VAL A 423 -10.53 2.98 0.54
N THR A 424 -10.98 2.15 -0.39
CA THR A 424 -10.13 1.15 -1.04
C THR A 424 -9.05 1.83 -1.90
N SER A 425 -9.45 2.48 -2.99
CA SER A 425 -8.61 3.37 -3.79
C SER A 425 -9.47 4.36 -4.57
N THR A 426 -9.12 5.65 -4.53
CA THR A 426 -9.81 6.71 -5.30
C THR A 426 -9.74 6.43 -6.81
N ASN A 427 -8.63 5.88 -7.29
CA ASN A 427 -8.43 5.56 -8.70
C ASN A 427 -9.26 4.34 -9.12
N SER A 428 -9.16 3.23 -8.39
CA SER A 428 -9.88 1.99 -8.71
C SER A 428 -11.40 2.15 -8.59
N LEU A 429 -11.88 2.91 -7.58
CA LEU A 429 -13.31 3.17 -7.40
C LEU A 429 -13.90 3.98 -8.55
N LEU A 430 -13.11 4.82 -9.23
CA LEU A 430 -13.56 5.51 -10.44
C LEU A 430 -13.41 4.62 -11.68
N GLU A 431 -12.22 4.07 -11.92
CA GLU A 431 -11.91 3.30 -13.14
C GLU A 431 -12.80 2.05 -13.32
N LYS A 432 -13.02 1.27 -12.27
CA LYS A 432 -13.78 0.02 -12.35
C LYS A 432 -15.29 0.20 -12.39
N ASN A 433 -15.76 1.44 -12.31
CA ASN A 433 -17.16 1.76 -12.19
C ASN A 433 -17.58 2.73 -13.32
N PRO A 434 -17.56 2.28 -14.59
CA PRO A 434 -17.87 3.12 -15.75
C PRO A 434 -19.26 3.78 -15.67
N LYS A 435 -20.24 3.12 -15.04
CA LYS A 435 -21.57 3.70 -14.78
C LYS A 435 -21.53 4.87 -13.80
N LEU A 436 -20.69 4.80 -12.76
CA LEU A 436 -20.53 5.87 -11.78
C LEU A 436 -19.88 7.09 -12.42
N ILE A 437 -18.87 6.85 -13.27
CA ILE A 437 -18.13 7.93 -13.94
C ILE A 437 -18.79 8.44 -15.22
N ALA A 438 -19.81 7.74 -15.73
CA ALA A 438 -20.65 8.21 -16.82
C ALA A 438 -21.36 9.50 -16.40
N GLY A 439 -21.17 10.56 -17.18
CA GLY A 439 -21.73 11.89 -16.88
C GLY A 439 -20.90 12.73 -15.90
N LEU A 440 -19.83 12.21 -15.29
CA LEU A 440 -18.96 13.03 -14.45
C LEU A 440 -18.21 14.07 -15.28
N PRO A 441 -18.23 15.36 -14.87
CA PRO A 441 -17.59 16.42 -15.62
C PRO A 441 -16.06 16.30 -15.55
N THR A 442 -15.39 16.84 -16.58
CA THR A 442 -13.94 17.03 -16.52
C THR A 442 -13.59 17.92 -15.33
N GLY A 443 -12.63 17.48 -14.51
CA GLY A 443 -12.24 18.14 -13.27
C GLY A 443 -12.98 17.65 -12.02
N PHE A 444 -13.95 16.72 -12.15
CA PHE A 444 -14.47 15.99 -10.99
C PHE A 444 -13.31 15.31 -10.25
N THR A 445 -13.29 15.41 -8.92
CA THR A 445 -12.17 14.91 -8.11
C THR A 445 -12.66 14.01 -6.98
N PHE A 446 -11.94 12.93 -6.72
CA PHE A 446 -12.12 12.07 -5.55
C PHE A 446 -10.83 12.04 -4.74
N SER A 447 -10.85 12.59 -3.52
CA SER A 447 -9.74 12.59 -2.56
C SER A 447 -9.99 11.61 -1.41
N ALA A 448 -8.92 11.11 -0.78
CA ALA A 448 -9.04 10.32 0.44
C ALA A 448 -7.86 10.54 1.39
N SER A 449 -8.13 10.43 2.70
CA SER A 449 -7.08 10.50 3.73
C SER A 449 -6.29 9.21 3.86
N THR A 450 -6.90 8.06 3.57
CA THR A 450 -6.24 6.75 3.61
C THR A 450 -6.81 5.83 2.54
N GLN A 451 -5.93 5.11 1.84
CA GLN A 451 -6.32 4.05 0.90
C GLN A 451 -5.85 2.70 1.42
N VAL A 452 -6.77 1.77 1.68
CA VAL A 452 -6.43 0.41 2.15
C VAL A 452 -5.97 -0.51 1.02
N ALA A 453 -6.22 -0.12 -0.23
CA ALA A 453 -5.87 -0.85 -1.46
C ALA A 453 -5.29 0.10 -2.54
N GLY A 454 -4.44 1.06 -2.12
CA GLY A 454 -3.79 2.02 -3.02
C GLY A 454 -2.92 1.34 -4.10
N ARG A 455 -3.04 1.78 -5.35
CA ARG A 455 -2.40 1.16 -6.52
C ARG A 455 -1.39 2.09 -7.20
N GLY A 456 -0.27 1.52 -7.65
CA GLY A 456 0.68 2.13 -8.58
C GLY A 456 0.63 1.46 -9.97
N ARG A 457 1.59 1.75 -10.84
CA ARG A 457 1.65 1.09 -12.18
C ARG A 457 2.01 -0.38 -12.06
N GLY A 458 1.41 -1.22 -12.91
CA GLY A 458 1.63 -2.68 -12.89
C GLY A 458 1.11 -3.31 -11.59
N SER A 459 1.91 -4.18 -10.97
CA SER A 459 1.61 -4.81 -9.69
C SER A 459 2.06 -3.98 -8.46
N ASN A 460 2.59 -2.77 -8.66
CA ASN A 460 3.07 -1.95 -7.55
C ASN A 460 1.92 -1.47 -6.67
N VAL A 461 2.12 -1.53 -5.35
CA VAL A 461 1.21 -0.97 -4.35
C VAL A 461 1.65 0.46 -4.02
N TRP A 462 0.68 1.36 -3.87
CA TRP A 462 0.96 2.71 -3.38
C TRP A 462 0.59 2.82 -1.89
N LEU A 463 1.56 3.22 -1.07
CA LEU A 463 1.34 3.45 0.36
C LEU A 463 0.72 4.81 0.59
N ALA A 464 -0.46 4.82 1.21
CA ALA A 464 -1.27 6.02 1.44
C ALA A 464 -1.61 6.21 2.93
N PRO A 465 -0.60 6.47 3.80
CA PRO A 465 -0.86 6.79 5.20
C PRO A 465 -1.50 8.18 5.35
N PRO A 466 -2.15 8.47 6.50
CA PRO A 466 -2.56 9.83 6.85
C PRO A 466 -1.44 10.86 6.66
N GLY A 467 -1.78 12.01 6.10
CA GLY A 467 -0.83 13.08 5.73
C GLY A 467 -0.30 12.99 4.29
N GLY A 468 -0.58 11.90 3.57
CA GLY A 468 -0.40 11.85 2.11
C GLY A 468 -1.56 12.53 1.40
N LEU A 469 -1.30 13.26 0.31
CA LEU A 469 -2.34 13.79 -0.57
C LEU A 469 -2.63 12.75 -1.66
N MET A 470 -3.77 12.07 -1.53
CA MET A 470 -4.21 11.00 -2.44
C MET A 470 -5.51 11.38 -3.12
N PHE A 471 -5.49 11.58 -4.44
CA PHE A 471 -6.69 11.92 -5.17
C PHE A 471 -6.68 11.38 -6.60
N SER A 472 -7.85 11.29 -7.21
CA SER A 472 -8.02 11.00 -8.63
C SER A 472 -8.93 12.04 -9.25
N THR A 473 -8.60 12.53 -10.45
CA THR A 473 -9.44 13.48 -11.20
C THR A 473 -9.81 12.92 -12.57
N ILE A 474 -11.03 13.23 -13.03
CA ILE A 474 -11.55 12.79 -14.32
C ILE A 474 -11.24 13.83 -15.39
N ILE A 475 -10.71 13.38 -16.52
CA ILE A 475 -10.50 14.19 -17.71
C ILE A 475 -11.21 13.53 -18.89
N ASN A 476 -12.34 14.09 -19.32
CA ASN A 476 -13.00 13.69 -20.56
C ASN A 476 -12.32 14.43 -21.72
N HIS A 477 -11.41 13.75 -22.42
CA HIS A 477 -10.64 14.29 -23.54
C HIS A 477 -11.33 13.96 -24.87
N PRO A 478 -11.85 14.95 -25.63
CA PRO A 478 -12.59 14.68 -26.86
C PRO A 478 -11.79 13.88 -27.89
N ALA A 479 -12.39 12.82 -28.45
CA ALA A 479 -11.69 11.90 -29.34
C ALA A 479 -11.13 12.58 -30.60
N HIS A 480 -11.86 13.58 -31.13
CA HIS A 480 -11.41 14.36 -32.30
C HIS A 480 -10.13 15.16 -32.04
N LEU A 481 -9.79 15.46 -30.78
CA LEU A 481 -8.55 16.13 -30.42
C LEU A 481 -7.37 15.14 -30.31
N ALA A 482 -7.61 13.87 -30.02
CA ALA A 482 -6.56 12.91 -29.65
C ALA A 482 -5.49 12.70 -30.74
N VAL A 483 -5.81 12.93 -32.02
CA VAL A 483 -4.83 12.85 -33.13
C VAL A 483 -3.75 13.93 -33.02
N SER A 484 -4.13 15.13 -32.56
CA SER A 484 -3.26 16.31 -32.53
C SER A 484 -2.87 16.73 -31.10
N ARG A 485 -3.62 16.25 -30.10
CA ARG A 485 -3.38 16.41 -28.67
C ARG A 485 -3.46 15.04 -27.99
N PRO A 486 -2.47 14.16 -28.20
CA PRO A 486 -2.55 12.78 -27.73
C PRO A 486 -2.71 12.67 -26.21
N VAL A 487 -3.60 11.77 -25.77
CA VAL A 487 -3.96 11.56 -24.36
C VAL A 487 -2.76 11.22 -23.47
N VAL A 488 -1.70 10.65 -24.06
CA VAL A 488 -0.45 10.33 -23.35
C VAL A 488 0.16 11.57 -22.69
N PHE A 489 -0.04 12.77 -23.24
CA PHE A 489 0.52 14.00 -22.67
C PHE A 489 -0.18 14.48 -21.40
N LEU A 490 -1.37 13.95 -21.06
CA LEU A 490 -2.08 14.34 -19.85
C LEU A 490 -1.28 14.04 -18.59
N GLN A 491 -0.54 12.92 -18.54
CA GLN A 491 0.34 12.61 -17.41
C GLN A 491 1.53 13.59 -17.30
N TYR A 492 2.05 14.10 -18.43
CA TYR A 492 3.16 15.05 -18.46
C TYR A 492 2.69 16.42 -18.00
N ILE A 493 1.50 16.82 -18.44
CA ILE A 493 0.84 18.05 -18.01
C ILE A 493 0.55 18.00 -16.52
N ALA A 494 0.07 16.87 -16.01
CA ALA A 494 -0.12 16.64 -14.58
C ALA A 494 1.19 16.72 -13.79
N ALA A 495 2.27 16.15 -14.32
CA ALA A 495 3.59 16.24 -13.70
C ALA A 495 4.08 17.70 -13.59
N ILE A 496 3.93 18.49 -14.66
CA ILE A 496 4.24 19.93 -14.62
C ILE A 496 3.35 20.62 -13.59
N ALA A 497 2.04 20.34 -13.60
CA ALA A 497 1.08 20.96 -12.70
C ALA A 497 1.42 20.72 -11.23
N ILE A 498 1.80 19.49 -10.85
CA ILE A 498 2.15 19.14 -9.49
C ILE A 498 3.38 19.94 -9.01
N VAL A 499 4.46 19.94 -9.79
CA VAL A 499 5.71 20.59 -9.37
C VAL A 499 5.53 22.10 -9.27
N GLU A 500 4.88 22.72 -10.26
CA GLU A 500 4.65 24.15 -10.24
C GLU A 500 3.60 24.56 -9.21
N ALA A 501 2.61 23.71 -8.91
CA ALA A 501 1.66 23.94 -7.83
C ALA A 501 2.36 23.93 -6.47
N ILE A 502 3.27 22.99 -6.22
CA ILE A 502 4.09 22.94 -5.00
C ILE A 502 4.94 24.22 -4.90
N GLN A 503 5.66 24.57 -5.97
CA GLN A 503 6.56 25.72 -5.97
C GLN A 503 5.84 27.08 -5.94
N SER A 504 4.55 27.11 -6.23
CA SER A 504 3.72 28.33 -6.13
C SER A 504 2.60 28.19 -5.09
N TYR A 505 2.80 27.31 -4.09
CA TYR A 505 1.84 27.05 -3.04
C TYR A 505 1.69 28.24 -2.09
N ASP A 506 2.82 28.73 -1.57
CA ASP A 506 2.93 29.88 -0.67
C ASP A 506 4.38 30.40 -0.68
N ALA A 507 4.64 31.52 -0.02
CA ALA A 507 5.98 32.06 0.14
C ALA A 507 6.92 31.06 0.81
N GLY A 508 8.12 30.87 0.23
CA GLY A 508 9.14 29.94 0.71
C GLY A 508 9.14 28.58 0.02
N TYR A 509 8.15 28.30 -0.83
CA TYR A 509 8.07 27.04 -1.59
C TYR A 509 8.77 27.11 -2.96
N GLU A 510 9.11 28.30 -3.44
CA GLU A 510 9.58 28.57 -4.81
C GLU A 510 10.85 27.79 -5.17
N ASN A 511 11.72 27.58 -4.18
CA ASN A 511 13.01 26.93 -4.34
C ASN A 511 13.01 25.47 -3.89
N LEU A 512 11.84 24.88 -3.58
CA LEU A 512 11.78 23.48 -3.20
C LEU A 512 12.35 22.59 -4.31
N PRO A 513 13.28 21.67 -3.99
CA PRO A 513 14.06 20.93 -4.97
C PRO A 513 13.30 19.73 -5.55
N VAL A 514 12.06 19.97 -5.98
CA VAL A 514 11.16 18.98 -6.57
C VAL A 514 11.46 18.85 -8.07
N LYS A 515 11.51 17.61 -8.53
CA LYS A 515 11.93 17.20 -9.88
C LYS A 515 11.05 16.07 -10.42
N LEU A 516 11.09 15.91 -11.74
CA LEU A 516 10.34 14.91 -12.48
C LEU A 516 11.27 13.78 -12.93
N LYS A 517 10.87 12.55 -12.61
CA LYS A 517 11.47 11.36 -13.19
C LYS A 517 10.49 10.77 -14.21
N TRP A 518 10.95 10.63 -15.44
CA TRP A 518 10.18 10.04 -16.52
C TRP A 518 9.78 8.59 -16.18
N PRO A 519 8.55 8.17 -16.49
CA PRO A 519 7.51 8.96 -17.17
C PRO A 519 6.54 9.69 -16.23
N ASN A 520 6.48 9.33 -14.95
CA ASN A 520 5.30 9.62 -14.12
C ASN A 520 5.58 9.79 -12.61
N ASP A 521 6.84 9.91 -12.20
CA ASP A 521 7.19 10.00 -10.78
C ASP A 521 7.67 11.42 -10.40
N ILE A 522 7.35 11.83 -9.17
CA ILE A 522 7.81 13.09 -8.56
C ILE A 522 8.90 12.75 -7.55
N TYR A 523 10.03 13.42 -7.65
CA TYR A 523 11.19 13.25 -6.79
C TYR A 523 11.57 14.56 -6.11
N ALA A 524 12.22 14.48 -4.97
CA ALA A 524 12.84 15.62 -4.31
C ALA A 524 14.30 15.30 -3.96
N LEU A 525 15.12 16.33 -3.79
CA LEU A 525 16.45 16.15 -3.21
C LEU A 525 16.29 15.59 -1.79
N ASP A 526 16.96 14.48 -1.51
CA ASP A 526 16.87 13.78 -0.23
C ASP A 526 17.48 14.66 0.89
N PRO A 527 16.66 15.18 1.82
CA PRO A 527 17.15 16.08 2.87
C PRO A 527 18.02 15.35 3.90
N THR A 528 18.07 14.02 3.88
CA THR A 528 18.89 13.21 4.80
C THR A 528 20.33 13.01 4.32
N LYS A 529 20.63 13.36 3.05
CA LYS A 529 21.97 13.19 2.46
C LYS A 529 22.73 14.51 2.50
N PRO A 530 24.08 14.45 2.67
CA PRO A 530 24.89 15.66 2.69
C PRO A 530 24.81 16.40 1.35
N ALA A 531 24.83 17.73 1.39
CA ALA A 531 24.74 18.57 0.19
C ALA A 531 25.84 18.31 -0.86
N SER A 532 26.98 17.73 -0.43
CA SER A 532 28.07 17.29 -1.30
C SER A 532 27.69 16.10 -2.20
N SER A 533 26.65 15.34 -1.86
CA SER A 533 26.16 14.19 -2.61
C SER A 533 24.68 14.36 -2.93
N LYS A 534 24.37 14.90 -4.12
CA LYS A 534 22.98 15.05 -4.59
C LYS A 534 22.33 13.67 -4.79
N SER A 535 21.45 13.31 -3.87
CA SER A 535 20.57 12.14 -3.97
C SER A 535 19.14 12.61 -4.07
N TYR A 536 18.32 11.86 -4.79
CA TYR A 536 16.90 12.15 -4.98
C TYR A 536 16.08 11.00 -4.40
N VAL A 537 14.92 11.31 -3.84
CA VAL A 537 13.99 10.33 -3.27
C VAL A 537 12.61 10.56 -3.87
N LYS A 538 11.87 9.48 -4.10
CA LYS A 538 10.51 9.57 -4.64
C LYS A 538 9.58 10.14 -3.58
N ILE A 539 8.84 11.19 -3.94
CA ILE A 539 7.85 11.84 -3.07
C ILE A 539 6.44 11.83 -3.66
N GLY A 540 6.27 11.36 -4.89
CA GLY A 540 4.95 11.32 -5.53
C GLY A 540 4.93 10.46 -6.78
N GLY A 541 3.73 10.17 -7.27
CA GLY A 541 3.52 9.40 -8.49
C GLY A 541 2.16 9.68 -9.13
N ILE A 542 2.12 9.48 -10.45
CA ILE A 542 0.93 9.67 -11.28
C ILE A 542 0.56 8.32 -11.90
N LEU A 543 -0.71 7.95 -11.82
CA LEU A 543 -1.31 6.78 -12.44
C LEU A 543 -2.42 7.26 -13.38
N SER A 544 -2.23 7.09 -14.68
CA SER A 544 -3.23 7.45 -15.69
C SER A 544 -3.88 6.19 -16.23
N GLN A 545 -5.21 6.11 -16.13
CA GLN A 545 -6.00 5.05 -16.75
C GLN A 545 -7.00 5.67 -17.71
N CYS A 546 -7.23 5.03 -18.84
CA CYS A 546 -8.04 5.58 -19.92
C CYS A 546 -9.08 4.55 -20.35
N GLY A 547 -10.34 4.95 -20.31
CA GLY A 547 -11.43 4.31 -21.04
C GLY A 547 -11.82 5.14 -22.26
N TYR A 548 -12.69 4.60 -23.10
CA TYR A 548 -13.33 5.33 -24.19
C TYR A 548 -14.84 5.23 -24.03
N ALA A 549 -15.52 6.36 -23.94
CA ALA A 549 -16.97 6.45 -23.80
C ALA A 549 -17.47 7.77 -24.39
N ASP A 550 -18.67 7.75 -24.98
CA ASP A 550 -19.39 8.95 -25.46
C ASP A 550 -18.56 9.91 -26.34
N GLY A 551 -17.71 9.36 -27.22
CA GLY A 551 -16.88 10.16 -28.13
C GLY A 551 -15.71 10.87 -27.46
N ALA A 552 -15.36 10.48 -26.24
CA ALA A 552 -14.21 10.98 -25.49
C ALA A 552 -13.36 9.85 -24.91
N TYR A 553 -12.07 10.11 -24.79
CA TYR A 553 -11.19 9.34 -23.92
C TYR A 553 -11.41 9.82 -22.49
N GLN A 554 -12.02 8.98 -21.67
CA GLN A 554 -12.27 9.26 -20.26
C GLN A 554 -11.07 8.80 -19.45
N VAL A 555 -10.28 9.76 -18.97
CA VAL A 555 -9.04 9.51 -18.24
C VAL A 555 -9.27 9.69 -16.75
N VAL A 556 -9.03 8.62 -15.98
CA VAL A 556 -8.93 8.69 -14.52
C VAL A 556 -7.45 8.89 -14.17
N LEU A 557 -7.13 10.10 -13.75
CA LEU A 557 -5.77 10.52 -13.41
C LEU A 557 -5.59 10.50 -11.89
N GLY A 558 -5.04 9.39 -11.38
CA GLY A 558 -4.68 9.21 -9.98
C GLY A 558 -3.33 9.86 -9.65
N ILE A 559 -3.27 10.62 -8.56
CA ILE A 559 -2.10 11.33 -8.08
C ILE A 559 -1.92 11.03 -6.59
N GLY A 560 -0.71 10.61 -6.23
CA GLY A 560 -0.28 10.44 -4.84
C GLY A 560 0.95 11.28 -4.54
N ILE A 561 0.91 12.05 -3.46
CA ILE A 561 2.01 12.91 -3.01
C ILE A 561 2.23 12.70 -1.52
N ASN A 562 3.46 12.40 -1.13
CA ASN A 562 3.90 12.43 0.26
C ASN A 562 4.01 13.91 0.69
N ALA A 563 3.07 14.39 1.50
CA ALA A 563 2.93 15.81 1.79
C ALA A 563 3.34 16.13 3.23
N THR A 564 2.58 15.63 4.20
CA THR A 564 2.80 15.84 5.64
C THR A 564 2.85 14.53 6.43
N ASN A 565 2.76 13.39 5.73
CA ASN A 565 2.84 12.09 6.36
C ASN A 565 4.22 11.87 7.01
N PRO A 566 4.27 11.14 8.13
CA PRO A 566 5.52 10.88 8.81
C PRO A 566 6.42 9.97 7.97
N ARG A 567 7.70 9.91 8.40
CA ARG A 567 8.67 8.92 7.94
C ARG A 567 8.07 7.50 8.01
N PRO A 568 8.49 6.55 7.15
CA PRO A 568 9.79 6.45 6.50
C PRO A 568 9.90 7.18 5.16
N THR A 569 8.78 7.51 4.53
CA THR A 569 8.79 8.22 3.26
C THR A 569 9.14 9.68 3.47
N THR A 570 10.00 10.23 2.61
CA THR A 570 10.22 11.68 2.54
C THR A 570 8.95 12.36 2.04
N SER A 571 8.54 13.42 2.73
CA SER A 571 7.38 14.24 2.44
C SER A 571 7.79 15.67 2.06
N LEU A 572 6.86 16.44 1.49
CA LEU A 572 7.09 17.87 1.21
C LEU A 572 7.44 18.65 2.49
N SER A 573 6.82 18.30 3.62
CA SER A 573 7.08 18.96 4.89
C SER A 573 8.51 18.75 5.40
N ASP A 574 9.17 17.64 5.04
CA ASP A 574 10.59 17.39 5.36
C ASP A 574 11.55 18.28 4.57
N LEU A 575 11.10 18.88 3.46
CA LEU A 575 11.92 19.73 2.59
C LEU A 575 11.93 21.20 3.04
N LEU A 576 11.02 21.58 3.94
CA LEU A 576 10.89 22.95 4.41
C LEU A 576 11.97 23.26 5.45
N PRO A 577 12.55 24.47 5.47
CA PRO A 577 13.52 24.85 6.50
C PRO A 577 12.95 24.76 7.92
N ALA A 578 13.76 24.31 8.89
CA ALA A 578 13.32 24.13 10.29
C ALA A 578 12.83 25.41 11.00
N HIS A 579 13.10 26.60 10.45
CA HIS A 579 12.57 27.88 10.94
C HIS A 579 11.27 28.30 10.24
N ALA A 580 10.99 27.75 9.05
CA ALA A 580 9.72 27.94 8.36
C ALA A 580 8.60 27.14 9.05
N THR A 581 8.88 26.00 9.67
CA THR A 581 7.87 25.21 10.40
C THR A 581 7.29 25.91 11.64
N ALA A 582 7.92 26.97 12.16
CA ALA A 582 7.42 27.74 13.31
C ALA A 582 6.63 29.01 12.93
N LEU A 583 6.75 29.49 11.68
CA LEU A 583 6.13 30.76 11.22
C LEU A 583 5.33 30.63 9.91
N ALA A 584 5.62 29.64 9.07
CA ALA A 584 4.87 29.35 7.85
C ALA A 584 3.61 28.55 8.21
N SER A 585 2.51 28.89 7.54
CA SER A 585 1.29 28.09 7.51
C SER A 585 1.65 26.61 7.28
N THR A 586 1.38 25.75 8.27
CA THR A 586 1.56 24.30 8.15
C THR A 586 0.94 23.84 6.83
N LEU A 587 1.70 23.15 5.97
CA LEU A 587 1.24 22.67 4.66
C LEU A 587 -0.14 21.99 4.80
N ARG A 588 -1.15 22.53 4.13
CA ARG A 588 -2.53 22.03 4.16
C ARG A 588 -2.83 21.23 2.90
N LEU A 589 -3.31 20.00 3.06
CA LEU A 589 -3.59 19.10 1.94
C LEU A 589 -4.72 19.65 1.06
N GLU A 590 -5.71 20.28 1.68
CA GLU A 590 -6.86 20.90 1.03
C GLU A 590 -6.42 22.05 0.11
N THR A 591 -5.57 22.93 0.62
CA THR A 591 -5.00 24.05 -0.15
C THR A 591 -4.08 23.54 -1.27
N LEU A 592 -3.28 22.50 -1.01
CA LEU A 592 -2.38 21.92 -2.02
C LEU A 592 -3.19 21.26 -3.15
N LEU A 593 -4.24 20.52 -2.82
CA LEU A 593 -5.16 19.93 -3.81
C LEU A 593 -5.78 21.00 -4.70
N ALA A 594 -6.35 22.06 -4.10
CA ALA A 594 -6.91 23.18 -4.85
C ALA A 594 -5.88 23.84 -5.77
N ARG A 595 -4.62 23.96 -5.30
CA ARG A 595 -3.54 24.53 -6.11
C ARG A 595 -3.16 23.65 -7.31
N ILE A 596 -3.09 22.35 -7.10
CA ILE A 596 -2.78 21.38 -8.17
C ILE A 596 -3.89 21.38 -9.22
N LEU A 597 -5.16 21.33 -8.80
CA LEU A 597 -6.30 21.28 -9.73
C LEU A 597 -6.40 22.55 -10.59
N THR A 598 -6.24 23.74 -9.99
CA THR A 598 -6.25 25.00 -10.75
C THR A 598 -5.11 25.08 -11.75
N ARG A 599 -3.88 24.70 -11.34
CA ARG A 599 -2.74 24.68 -12.24
C ARG A 599 -2.92 23.66 -13.37
N LEU A 600 -3.47 22.49 -13.06
CA LEU A 600 -3.72 21.42 -14.02
C LEU A 600 -4.78 21.84 -15.06
N GLU A 601 -5.86 22.47 -14.62
CA GLU A 601 -6.90 23.00 -15.51
C GLU A 601 -6.34 24.00 -16.52
N SER A 602 -5.58 24.99 -16.04
CA SER A 602 -4.95 26.00 -16.91
C SER A 602 -4.02 25.37 -17.96
N LEU A 603 -3.17 24.42 -17.52
CA LEU A 603 -2.25 23.72 -18.43
C LEU A 603 -3.00 22.84 -19.43
N TYR A 604 -4.06 22.16 -19.00
CA TYR A 604 -4.89 21.35 -19.87
C TYR A 604 -5.66 22.20 -20.89
N ALA A 605 -6.20 23.36 -20.48
CA ALA A 605 -6.84 24.31 -21.38
C ALA A 605 -5.88 24.77 -22.47
N ARG A 606 -4.64 25.12 -22.10
CA ARG A 606 -3.59 25.45 -23.06
C ARG A 606 -3.26 24.28 -23.99
N PHE A 607 -3.06 23.09 -23.45
CA PHE A 607 -2.80 21.88 -24.23
C PHE A 607 -3.93 21.58 -25.22
N ARG A 608 -5.19 21.68 -24.80
CA ARG A 608 -6.35 21.50 -25.69
C ARG A 608 -6.34 22.49 -26.85
N ARG A 609 -5.91 23.73 -26.65
CA ARG A 609 -5.83 24.72 -27.73
C ARG A 609 -4.63 24.49 -28.64
N GLU A 610 -3.45 24.23 -28.08
CA GLU A 610 -2.17 24.37 -28.78
C GLU A 610 -1.42 23.04 -29.00
N GLY A 611 -1.81 21.96 -28.33
CA GLY A 611 -1.06 20.70 -28.27
C GLY A 611 0.15 20.77 -27.32
N PHE A 612 1.02 19.76 -27.35
CA PHE A 612 2.25 19.73 -26.55
C PHE A 612 3.35 20.57 -27.22
N THR A 613 3.22 21.89 -27.09
CA THR A 613 4.14 22.85 -27.72
C THR A 613 5.53 22.84 -27.10
N GLU A 614 6.50 23.46 -27.78
CA GLU A 614 7.84 23.69 -27.24
C GLU A 614 7.79 24.47 -25.90
N GLY A 615 6.78 25.32 -25.69
CA GLY A 615 6.57 26.00 -24.42
C GLY A 615 6.28 25.04 -23.26
N LEU A 616 5.41 24.04 -23.46
CA LEU A 616 5.13 23.01 -22.46
C LEU A 616 6.32 22.05 -22.29
N GLU A 617 6.99 21.70 -23.38
CA GLU A 617 8.20 20.87 -23.35
C GLU A 617 9.31 21.55 -22.51
N ARG A 618 9.56 22.84 -22.70
CA ARG A 618 10.54 23.59 -21.89
C ARG A 618 10.17 23.63 -20.40
N ARG A 619 8.89 23.73 -20.05
CA ARG A 619 8.43 23.64 -18.66
C ARG A 619 8.68 22.24 -18.10
N TYR A 620 8.37 21.18 -18.85
CA TYR A 620 8.68 19.81 -18.43
C TYR A 620 10.17 19.59 -18.17
N TYR A 621 11.03 19.98 -19.12
CA TYR A 621 12.49 19.81 -18.99
C TYR A 621 13.13 20.72 -17.94
N ARG A 622 12.49 21.83 -17.54
CA ARG A 622 12.96 22.63 -16.39
C ARG A 622 12.99 21.80 -15.10
N HIS A 623 12.08 20.85 -14.97
CA HIS A 623 11.92 20.03 -13.77
C HIS A 623 12.43 18.60 -13.93
N TRP A 624 12.73 18.10 -15.14
CA TRP A 624 13.15 16.72 -15.33
C TRP A 624 14.57 16.40 -14.78
N LEU A 625 14.85 15.12 -14.51
CA LEU A 625 16.13 14.66 -13.97
C LEU A 625 17.11 14.10 -15.02
N HIS A 626 16.71 14.01 -16.28
CA HIS A 626 17.34 13.08 -17.23
C HIS A 626 18.27 13.72 -18.27
N THR A 627 18.54 15.02 -18.20
CA THR A 627 19.41 15.69 -19.20
C THR A 627 20.76 14.98 -19.31
N GLY A 628 21.07 14.45 -20.50
CA GLY A 628 22.39 13.88 -20.79
C GLY A 628 22.73 12.62 -19.99
N GLN A 629 21.74 11.99 -19.35
CA GLN A 629 21.97 10.81 -18.54
C GLN A 629 22.44 9.63 -19.42
N ALA A 630 23.56 9.02 -19.06
CA ALA A 630 24.01 7.77 -19.67
C ALA A 630 23.16 6.60 -19.16
N VAL A 631 22.69 5.77 -20.09
CA VAL A 631 21.84 4.61 -19.83
C VAL A 631 22.31 3.39 -20.61
N SER A 632 21.93 2.21 -20.14
CA SER A 632 22.12 0.92 -20.81
C SER A 632 20.75 0.37 -21.18
N LEU A 633 20.58 -0.03 -22.44
CA LEU A 633 19.35 -0.62 -22.98
C LEU A 633 19.45 -2.14 -22.90
N GLU A 634 18.89 -2.75 -21.85
CA GLU A 634 19.04 -4.19 -21.61
C GLU A 634 18.37 -5.05 -22.68
N ALA A 635 17.19 -4.62 -23.16
CA ALA A 635 16.45 -5.31 -24.22
C ALA A 635 17.21 -5.36 -25.55
N GLU A 636 18.14 -4.43 -25.75
CA GLU A 636 18.97 -4.31 -26.95
C GLU A 636 20.39 -4.87 -26.72
N GLY A 637 20.55 -5.83 -25.80
CA GLY A 637 21.84 -6.45 -25.52
C GLY A 637 22.80 -5.58 -24.72
N GLY A 638 22.30 -4.60 -23.96
CA GLY A 638 23.11 -3.73 -23.10
C GLY A 638 23.74 -2.54 -23.82
N VAL A 639 23.14 -2.09 -24.92
CA VAL A 639 23.61 -0.91 -25.69
C VAL A 639 23.70 0.30 -24.77
N ARG A 640 24.87 0.97 -24.78
CA ARG A 640 25.07 2.24 -24.08
C ARG A 640 24.41 3.36 -24.90
N ALA A 641 23.61 4.18 -24.24
CA ALA A 641 22.92 5.28 -24.88
C ALA A 641 22.84 6.50 -23.95
N ARG A 642 22.58 7.68 -24.51
CA ARG A 642 22.42 8.93 -23.76
C ARG A 642 21.00 9.46 -23.95
N VAL A 643 20.36 9.84 -22.85
CA VAL A 643 19.03 10.44 -22.90
C VAL A 643 19.09 11.83 -23.54
N LEU A 644 18.26 12.02 -24.57
CA LEU A 644 18.11 13.30 -25.28
C LEU A 644 16.83 14.03 -24.92
N GLY A 645 15.75 13.33 -24.59
CA GLY A 645 14.42 13.95 -24.51
C GLY A 645 13.29 12.96 -24.54
N ILE A 646 12.10 13.49 -24.82
CA ILE A 646 10.93 12.74 -25.24
C ILE A 646 10.53 13.11 -26.67
N THR A 647 9.77 12.26 -27.34
CA THR A 647 9.15 12.61 -28.64
C THR A 647 7.97 13.57 -28.42
N ARG A 648 7.74 14.49 -29.36
CA ARG A 648 6.65 15.50 -29.25
C ARG A 648 5.27 14.98 -29.67
N ASP A 649 5.23 13.84 -30.32
CA ASP A 649 4.02 13.16 -30.78
C ASP A 649 3.48 12.17 -29.74
N TRP A 650 4.36 11.42 -29.07
CA TRP A 650 3.95 10.31 -28.18
C TRP A 650 4.60 10.32 -26.80
N GLY A 651 5.49 11.27 -26.51
CA GLY A 651 6.20 11.33 -25.24
C GLY A 651 7.16 10.15 -25.02
N MET A 652 7.59 9.46 -26.08
CA MET A 652 8.50 8.30 -25.95
C MET A 652 9.89 8.79 -25.57
N LEU A 653 10.60 8.06 -24.68
CA LEU A 653 11.95 8.43 -24.29
C LEU A 653 12.90 8.30 -25.49
N ARG A 654 13.57 9.39 -25.85
CA ARG A 654 14.55 9.44 -26.94
C ARG A 654 15.95 9.30 -26.37
N VAL A 655 16.69 8.32 -26.89
CA VAL A 655 18.09 8.09 -26.52
C VAL A 655 18.96 7.93 -27.76
N GLU A 656 20.22 8.36 -27.68
CA GLU A 656 21.23 8.25 -28.73
C GLU A 656 22.28 7.23 -28.32
N GLU A 657 22.56 6.25 -29.19
CA GLU A 657 23.57 5.23 -28.94
C GLU A 657 24.99 5.82 -28.90
N MET A 658 25.75 5.35 -27.92
CA MET A 658 27.13 5.75 -27.68
C MET A 658 28.09 4.59 -27.96
N ASP A 659 29.23 4.89 -28.57
CA ASP A 659 30.31 3.92 -28.77
C ASP A 659 31.07 3.60 -27.46
N ARG A 660 32.13 2.79 -27.56
CA ARG A 660 32.94 2.38 -26.40
C ARG A 660 33.65 3.56 -25.72
N ASP A 661 33.94 4.61 -26.47
CA ASP A 661 34.61 5.83 -26.01
C ASP A 661 33.60 6.90 -25.53
N GLY A 662 32.30 6.59 -25.54
CA GLY A 662 31.22 7.49 -25.12
C GLY A 662 30.83 8.53 -26.18
N ARG A 663 31.24 8.37 -27.44
CA ARG A 663 30.88 9.28 -28.54
C ARG A 663 29.56 8.86 -29.17
N ALA A 664 28.80 9.85 -29.62
CA ALA A 664 27.55 9.65 -30.33
C ALA A 664 27.77 8.91 -31.64
N THR A 665 27.01 7.84 -31.86
CA THR A 665 27.03 7.08 -33.14
C THR A 665 26.05 7.65 -34.16
N GLY A 666 25.12 8.52 -33.74
CA GLY A 666 24.01 9.02 -34.55
C GLY A 666 22.81 8.07 -34.64
N ARG A 667 22.91 6.84 -34.12
CA ARG A 667 21.78 5.91 -34.07
C ARG A 667 20.83 6.26 -32.91
N MET A 668 19.55 6.40 -33.24
CA MET A 668 18.51 6.84 -32.32
C MET A 668 17.57 5.71 -31.92
N TRP A 669 17.16 5.70 -30.66
CA TRP A 669 16.18 4.77 -30.12
C TRP A 669 15.04 5.52 -29.44
N THR A 670 13.82 4.99 -29.55
CA THR A 670 12.60 5.52 -28.90
C THR A 670 11.95 4.45 -28.05
N LEU A 671 11.73 4.74 -26.76
CA LEU A 671 11.28 3.76 -25.78
C LEU A 671 9.92 4.14 -25.22
N GLN A 672 8.95 3.22 -25.31
CA GLN A 672 7.61 3.40 -24.79
C GLN A 672 7.55 3.18 -23.28
N SER A 673 6.74 4.00 -22.60
CA SER A 673 6.68 4.05 -21.14
C SER A 673 6.02 2.84 -20.48
N ASP A 674 5.10 2.18 -21.18
CA ASP A 674 4.38 1.01 -20.65
C ASP A 674 5.21 -0.27 -20.76
N GLU A 675 5.95 -0.42 -21.86
CA GLU A 675 6.81 -1.58 -22.09
C GLU A 675 8.16 -1.50 -21.38
N ASN A 676 8.60 -0.32 -20.94
CA ASN A 676 9.93 -0.15 -20.35
C ASN A 676 9.87 0.34 -18.90
N SER A 677 10.84 -0.11 -18.12
CA SER A 677 11.16 0.36 -16.78
C SER A 677 12.51 1.06 -16.79
N PHE A 678 12.63 2.17 -16.05
CA PHE A 678 13.86 2.95 -15.95
C PHE A 678 14.37 2.97 -14.51
N ASP A 679 15.46 2.25 -14.25
CA ASP A 679 16.25 2.35 -13.02
C ASP A 679 17.23 3.51 -13.15
N PHE A 680 16.81 4.66 -12.60
CA PHE A 680 17.56 5.91 -12.64
C PHE A 680 18.95 5.79 -12.01
N TRP A 681 19.08 5.05 -10.91
CA TRP A 681 20.34 4.95 -10.15
C TRP A 681 21.36 4.05 -10.82
N ARG A 682 20.89 3.05 -11.57
CA ARG A 682 21.75 2.16 -12.35
C ARG A 682 21.98 2.62 -13.78
N GLY A 683 21.28 3.67 -14.22
CA GLY A 683 21.25 4.09 -15.61
C GLY A 683 20.80 2.94 -16.51
N LEU A 684 19.70 2.27 -16.18
CA LEU A 684 19.31 1.02 -16.84
C LEU A 684 17.87 1.07 -17.30
N VAL A 685 17.64 0.81 -18.60
CA VAL A 685 16.30 0.69 -19.18
C VAL A 685 16.08 -0.77 -19.55
N ARG A 686 15.02 -1.36 -18.98
CA ARG A 686 14.67 -2.77 -19.16
C ARG A 686 13.24 -2.89 -19.68
N ARG A 687 12.99 -3.86 -20.56
CA ARG A 687 11.61 -4.20 -20.95
C ARG A 687 10.90 -4.85 -19.76
N LYS A 688 9.66 -4.45 -19.50
CA LYS A 688 8.79 -5.13 -18.54
C LYS A 688 8.38 -6.46 -19.19
N MET A 689 8.66 -7.57 -18.50
CA MET A 689 8.18 -8.91 -18.91
C MET A 689 6.71 -9.05 -18.59
#